data_AF-A0A964FBJ5-F1
#
_entry.id   AF-A0A964FBJ5-F1
#
_cell.length_a   1.000
_cell.length_b   1.000
_cell.length_c   1.000
_cell.angle_alpha   90.00
_cell.angle_beta   90.00
_cell.angle_gamma   90.00
#
_symmetry.space_group_name_H-M   'P 1'
#
loop_
_entity.id
_entity.type
_entity.pdbx_description
1 polymer ?
#
loop_
_entity_poly.entity_id
_entity_poly.type
_entity_poly.pdbx_seq_one_letter_code
_entity_poly.pdbx_strand_id
1 'polypeptide(L)'
;MAITHFTPQLISRGNGRSAVLSAAYRHCAKMSHEAEARTVDYSNKKNLAHEEFLLPPDAPKWARDMIADRSVAGAAEAFWNAVEAFEKRSDAQLAKEFIIALPVELSRDQNIALVRQFVSEQVLARGQVADWVFHDDPGNPHIHLMTTLRPLTEDGYGSKKVAVMGPDGQPLRTKTGKIQYKLWSGEKPEFLEQRQRWLDLQNHHLALAGLEIRVDGRSYAERGIDIEPTTHIGVGAKALQRKAETKASAIDLERLALHEAQRHKNAARIEARPELVLDILTSEKSVFDQRDIAKVLHRYIDGPESFQRLLARIAESPECLKLADETIDFATGARVPARLTTRAMIRLEAEMVSRADWLSGKSGFAVRAKVLETVFGGHEQLSDEQRTAIEHVAGAERIATVVGRAGAGKTTMMKAAREAWELAGYKVVGGALAGKAAEGLEKEAGIPSRTLASWELGWQQGRRRLDDKTVFVLDEAGMVSSRQMATFVEAVTKSGAKLILVGDAEQLQPIEAGAAFRAIVERTGYAELETIYRQKEAWMRAASLDLARGRVKEALSSYRAKGKLIAQTLKADAIEALIADWNREYDPEKSTLILAHLRRDVRQLNTMAREKLVERGLIEDGHVFRTEDGPRQFAAGDQIVFLKNEGSLGVKNGMIGKVVEAAPGRIVATIGDGEGAHRVTVDQRFYRNLDHGYATTIHKSQGATVDRVKVLASLSLDRHLTYVAMTRHREDMELYYGSRSFHLAGGLEKLLSRKNAKEVTLDYAGGRFYAQALRFANNRGLHLVRVARTLMRDRVQWTIRQKQKLVQLGERLRTAMARIGLADGHTNTSMQTIRKAAPMVKGIDTFPLSVTDAAQEKLNADPALTKQWDQVSDRIRLVYAEPEAAFAAMRMEAVIKDRKEASERLAEIEQSPARFGALRGSYGMFANRVARDERRTAELNVPALKRGLERYLDMRESALKRLTAEEEGQRKRTSIDIPSLSPAAERAMEKVRDAIDRNDLPAALGFALADRMVKAEIDSFNKAVSERFGERAFLGNAASEASGPGFEKAAQGMQPGERQKLAAAWPVMRTGQQIAAQERTQQALRESEALRQSQRQSQGLKQ
;
A
#
# COMPACT_ATOMS: atom_id res chain seq x y z
N MET A 1 -12.12 -10.34 1.65
CA MET A 1 -10.81 -10.47 0.97
C MET A 1 -10.69 -11.86 0.43
N ALA A 2 -9.97 -12.04 -0.67
CA ALA A 2 -9.63 -13.35 -1.22
C ALA A 2 -8.87 -14.23 -0.20
N ILE A 3 -9.20 -15.53 -0.15
CA ILE A 3 -8.68 -16.49 0.83
C ILE A 3 -8.35 -17.85 0.20
N THR A 4 -7.44 -18.58 0.84
CA THR A 4 -6.80 -19.82 0.37
C THR A 4 -7.59 -21.12 0.65
N HIS A 5 -8.91 -21.06 0.82
CA HIS A 5 -9.68 -22.22 1.23
C HIS A 5 -10.06 -23.13 0.05
N PHE A 6 -9.60 -24.38 0.14
CA PHE A 6 -9.87 -25.45 -0.81
C PHE A 6 -9.78 -26.77 -0.02
N THR A 7 -10.94 -27.35 0.33
CA THR A 7 -11.03 -28.42 1.34
C THR A 7 -11.70 -29.68 0.75
N PRO A 8 -10.98 -30.81 0.67
CA PRO A 8 -11.54 -32.08 0.18
C PRO A 8 -12.25 -32.84 1.31
N GLN A 9 -13.30 -33.57 0.95
CA GLN A 9 -14.13 -34.37 1.87
C GLN A 9 -14.61 -35.64 1.17
N LEU A 10 -14.96 -36.66 1.94
CA LEU A 10 -15.63 -37.86 1.44
C LEU A 10 -17.09 -37.88 1.91
N ILE A 11 -17.99 -38.19 0.97
CA ILE A 11 -19.37 -38.58 1.26
C ILE A 11 -19.37 -40.11 1.30
N SER A 12 -19.80 -40.69 2.43
CA SER A 12 -19.82 -42.13 2.62
C SER A 12 -20.97 -42.57 3.51
N ARG A 13 -21.54 -43.71 3.16
CA ARG A 13 -22.69 -44.33 3.83
C ARG A 13 -22.37 -44.73 5.26
N GLY A 14 -21.12 -45.16 5.53
CA GLY A 14 -20.62 -45.46 6.87
C GLY A 14 -20.61 -44.25 7.84
N ASN A 15 -20.58 -43.02 7.31
CA ASN A 15 -20.70 -41.78 8.09
C ASN A 15 -22.14 -41.25 8.13
N GLY A 16 -23.14 -42.05 7.71
CA GLY A 16 -24.54 -41.63 7.61
C GLY A 16 -24.82 -40.56 6.55
N ARG A 17 -23.92 -40.40 5.54
CA ARG A 17 -24.06 -39.40 4.46
C ARG A 17 -24.37 -40.08 3.12
N SER A 18 -25.54 -39.78 2.55
CA SER A 18 -25.90 -40.13 1.16
C SER A 18 -25.35 -39.09 0.17
N ALA A 19 -25.07 -39.52 -1.07
CA ALA A 19 -24.76 -38.64 -2.19
C ALA A 19 -26.00 -37.87 -2.68
N VAL A 20 -27.15 -38.54 -2.85
CA VAL A 20 -28.40 -37.92 -3.31
C VAL A 20 -28.89 -36.85 -2.33
N LEU A 21 -28.94 -37.19 -1.03
CA LEU A 21 -29.33 -36.24 0.02
C LEU A 21 -28.32 -35.07 0.14
N SER A 22 -27.05 -35.30 -0.24
CA SER A 22 -26.06 -34.24 -0.31
C SER A 22 -26.29 -33.30 -1.51
N ALA A 23 -26.54 -33.84 -2.70
CA ALA A 23 -26.87 -33.05 -3.88
C ALA A 23 -28.11 -32.18 -3.63
N ALA A 24 -29.21 -32.78 -3.14
CA ALA A 24 -30.47 -32.09 -2.84
C ALA A 24 -30.30 -30.84 -1.96
N TYR A 25 -29.49 -30.96 -0.91
CA TYR A 25 -29.20 -29.87 0.02
C TYR A 25 -28.37 -28.73 -0.62
N ARG A 26 -27.54 -29.04 -1.62
CA ARG A 26 -26.67 -28.09 -2.33
C ARG A 26 -27.43 -27.39 -3.44
N HIS A 27 -28.06 -28.13 -4.35
CA HIS A 27 -28.94 -27.58 -5.41
C HIS A 27 -30.15 -26.81 -4.91
N CYS A 28 -30.39 -26.74 -3.59
CA CYS A 28 -31.60 -26.16 -3.02
C CYS A 28 -32.87 -26.77 -3.65
N ALA A 29 -32.85 -28.08 -3.87
CA ALA A 29 -33.81 -28.77 -4.71
C ALA A 29 -34.64 -29.80 -3.93
N LYS A 30 -35.69 -30.31 -4.58
CA LYS A 30 -36.40 -31.51 -4.15
C LYS A 30 -35.82 -32.71 -4.91
N MET A 31 -35.43 -33.75 -4.19
CA MET A 31 -34.92 -35.01 -4.76
C MET A 31 -35.36 -36.21 -3.93
N SER A 32 -35.47 -37.37 -4.57
CA SER A 32 -35.80 -38.66 -3.96
C SER A 32 -34.59 -39.58 -3.96
N HIS A 33 -34.23 -40.07 -2.76
CA HIS A 33 -33.26 -41.14 -2.59
C HIS A 33 -33.99 -42.49 -2.68
N GLU A 34 -33.86 -43.15 -3.83
CA GLU A 34 -34.62 -44.35 -4.20
C GLU A 34 -34.36 -45.51 -3.22
N ALA A 35 -33.10 -45.72 -2.84
CA ALA A 35 -32.68 -46.81 -1.95
C ALA A 35 -33.19 -46.68 -0.49
N GLU A 36 -33.63 -45.49 -0.07
CA GLU A 36 -34.31 -45.24 1.22
C GLU A 36 -35.81 -44.98 1.06
N ALA A 37 -36.35 -45.02 -0.17
CA ALA A 37 -37.70 -44.56 -0.53
C ALA A 37 -38.02 -43.13 0.00
N ARG A 38 -37.02 -42.25 0.02
CA ARG A 38 -37.03 -41.03 0.85
C ARG A 38 -36.82 -39.76 0.03
N THR A 39 -37.87 -38.95 -0.08
CA THR A 39 -37.79 -37.60 -0.66
C THR A 39 -37.39 -36.55 0.40
N VAL A 40 -36.53 -35.61 0.00
CA VAL A 40 -36.20 -34.39 0.75
C VAL A 40 -36.43 -33.17 -0.13
N ASP A 41 -36.78 -32.03 0.48
CA ASP A 41 -37.11 -30.80 -0.23
C ASP A 41 -36.39 -29.59 0.39
N TYR A 42 -35.52 -28.96 -0.39
CA TYR A 42 -34.77 -27.77 -0.02
C TYR A 42 -35.07 -26.54 -0.89
N SER A 43 -36.15 -26.59 -1.69
CA SER A 43 -36.62 -25.51 -2.61
C SER A 43 -36.79 -24.14 -1.95
N ASN A 44 -37.01 -24.11 -0.63
CA ASN A 44 -37.17 -22.88 0.14
C ASN A 44 -35.85 -22.14 0.45
N LYS A 45 -34.67 -22.71 0.14
CA LYS A 45 -33.39 -22.01 0.26
C LYS A 45 -33.20 -20.97 -0.85
N LYS A 46 -32.91 -19.72 -0.48
CA LYS A 46 -32.72 -18.59 -1.42
C LYS A 46 -31.27 -18.19 -1.70
N ASN A 47 -30.29 -19.00 -1.27
CA ASN A 47 -28.85 -18.73 -1.46
C ASN A 47 -28.22 -19.48 -2.65
N LEU A 48 -29.01 -20.08 -3.55
CA LEU A 48 -28.51 -20.67 -4.79
C LEU A 48 -28.13 -19.56 -5.78
N ALA A 49 -26.89 -19.56 -6.26
CA ALA A 49 -26.38 -18.56 -7.20
C ALA A 49 -25.97 -19.14 -8.56
N HIS A 50 -25.53 -20.39 -8.62
CA HIS A 50 -25.31 -21.13 -9.86
C HIS A 50 -25.27 -22.64 -9.60
N GLU A 51 -25.61 -23.46 -10.58
CA GLU A 51 -25.47 -24.92 -10.54
C GLU A 51 -25.15 -25.48 -11.92
N GLU A 52 -24.28 -26.50 -12.00
CA GLU A 52 -24.06 -27.30 -13.21
C GLU A 52 -23.75 -28.75 -12.87
N PHE A 53 -24.27 -29.66 -13.68
CA PHE A 53 -23.91 -31.08 -13.66
C PHE A 53 -23.23 -31.42 -14.98
N LEU A 54 -21.94 -31.81 -14.94
CA LEU A 54 -21.09 -31.96 -16.11
C LEU A 54 -20.41 -33.34 -16.14
N LEU A 55 -20.60 -34.05 -17.25
CA LEU A 55 -19.88 -35.28 -17.55
C LEU A 55 -18.51 -34.97 -18.20
N PRO A 56 -17.52 -35.87 -18.08
CA PRO A 56 -16.27 -35.74 -18.82
C PRO A 56 -16.51 -35.97 -20.34
N PRO A 57 -15.66 -35.44 -21.24
CA PRO A 57 -15.91 -35.48 -22.69
C PRO A 57 -15.97 -36.89 -23.30
N ASP A 58 -15.30 -37.84 -22.65
CA ASP A 58 -15.21 -39.26 -22.96
C ASP A 58 -16.28 -40.11 -22.24
N ALA A 59 -17.34 -39.49 -21.70
CA ALA A 59 -18.40 -40.22 -21.00
C ALA A 59 -19.12 -41.25 -21.91
N PRO A 60 -19.39 -42.47 -21.40
CA PRO A 60 -20.06 -43.53 -22.15
C PRO A 60 -21.51 -43.15 -22.51
N LYS A 61 -22.09 -43.84 -23.49
CA LYS A 61 -23.41 -43.45 -24.03
C LYS A 61 -24.50 -43.44 -22.94
N TRP A 62 -24.54 -44.47 -22.09
CA TRP A 62 -25.53 -44.59 -21.01
C TRP A 62 -25.52 -43.42 -20.03
N ALA A 63 -24.34 -42.83 -19.76
CA ALA A 63 -24.21 -41.71 -18.84
C ALA A 63 -24.74 -40.40 -19.44
N ARG A 64 -24.54 -40.21 -20.76
CA ARG A 64 -25.11 -39.08 -21.51
C ARG A 64 -26.62 -39.20 -21.66
N ASP A 65 -27.10 -40.37 -22.10
CA ASP A 65 -28.53 -40.67 -22.22
C ASP A 65 -29.27 -40.49 -20.88
N MET A 66 -28.64 -40.83 -19.74
CA MET A 66 -29.22 -40.67 -18.40
C MET A 66 -29.61 -39.22 -18.05
N ILE A 67 -28.91 -38.22 -18.58
CA ILE A 67 -29.06 -36.80 -18.19
C ILE A 67 -29.63 -35.88 -19.28
N ALA A 68 -29.69 -36.34 -20.54
CA ALA A 68 -29.90 -35.48 -21.72
C ALA A 68 -31.13 -34.54 -21.61
N ASP A 69 -32.25 -35.05 -21.12
CA ASP A 69 -33.54 -34.32 -21.04
C ASP A 69 -33.90 -33.88 -19.60
N ARG A 70 -32.93 -33.77 -18.70
CA ARG A 70 -33.16 -33.41 -17.28
C ARG A 70 -32.70 -31.99 -16.96
N SER A 71 -33.30 -31.38 -15.94
CA SER A 71 -32.73 -30.20 -15.27
C SER A 71 -31.41 -30.56 -14.59
N VAL A 72 -30.58 -29.57 -14.26
CA VAL A 72 -29.28 -29.79 -13.57
C VAL A 72 -29.48 -30.60 -12.28
N ALA A 73 -30.42 -30.20 -11.42
CA ALA A 73 -30.79 -30.96 -10.23
C ALA A 73 -31.31 -32.37 -10.56
N GLY A 74 -32.15 -32.54 -11.58
CA GLY A 74 -32.68 -33.86 -11.99
C GLY A 74 -31.62 -34.79 -12.59
N ALA A 75 -30.59 -34.25 -13.23
CA ALA A 75 -29.41 -34.97 -13.70
C ALA A 75 -28.54 -35.46 -12.53
N ALA A 76 -28.29 -34.58 -11.55
CA ALA A 76 -27.58 -34.94 -10.33
C ALA A 76 -28.35 -36.01 -9.52
N GLU A 77 -29.67 -35.87 -9.37
CA GLU A 77 -30.54 -36.86 -8.72
C GLU A 77 -30.45 -38.23 -9.38
N ALA A 78 -30.58 -38.30 -10.71
CA ALA A 78 -30.48 -39.54 -11.47
C ALA A 78 -29.11 -40.22 -11.28
N PHE A 79 -28.04 -39.45 -11.45
CA PHE A 79 -26.68 -39.96 -11.43
C PHE A 79 -26.26 -40.41 -10.02
N TRP A 80 -26.60 -39.65 -8.98
CA TRP A 80 -26.25 -40.04 -7.61
C TRP A 80 -27.07 -41.21 -7.09
N ASN A 81 -28.33 -41.39 -7.51
CA ASN A 81 -29.08 -42.63 -7.23
C ASN A 81 -28.41 -43.85 -7.91
N ALA A 82 -27.96 -43.72 -9.16
CA ALA A 82 -27.21 -44.77 -9.85
C ALA A 82 -25.88 -45.13 -9.14
N VAL A 83 -25.16 -44.15 -8.59
CA VAL A 83 -23.95 -44.38 -7.77
C VAL A 83 -24.28 -45.07 -6.44
N GLU A 84 -25.35 -44.66 -5.75
CA GLU A 84 -25.80 -45.29 -4.49
C GLU A 84 -26.20 -46.76 -4.71
N ALA A 85 -26.95 -47.06 -5.77
CA ALA A 85 -27.39 -48.41 -6.13
C ALA A 85 -26.24 -49.32 -6.56
N PHE A 86 -25.21 -48.78 -7.22
CA PHE A 86 -24.03 -49.53 -7.64
C PHE A 86 -23.13 -49.95 -6.45
N GLU A 87 -22.97 -49.09 -5.45
CA GLU A 87 -22.12 -49.34 -4.28
C GLU A 87 -22.80 -50.23 -3.23
N LYS A 88 -22.56 -51.55 -3.27
CA LYS A 88 -23.25 -52.54 -2.41
C LYS A 88 -22.83 -52.60 -0.93
N ARG A 89 -21.83 -51.82 -0.49
CA ARG A 89 -21.30 -51.87 0.89
C ARG A 89 -22.03 -50.90 1.83
N SER A 90 -22.20 -51.29 3.10
CA SER A 90 -22.73 -50.42 4.15
C SER A 90 -21.81 -49.23 4.48
N ASP A 91 -20.49 -49.42 4.39
CA ASP A 91 -19.47 -48.40 4.60
C ASP A 91 -19.00 -47.73 3.29
N ALA A 92 -19.76 -47.84 2.20
CA ALA A 92 -19.35 -47.36 0.89
C ALA A 92 -19.02 -45.86 0.86
N GLN A 93 -17.87 -45.52 0.28
CA GLN A 93 -17.54 -44.16 -0.16
C GLN A 93 -18.20 -43.89 -1.51
N LEU A 94 -18.95 -42.81 -1.63
CA LEU A 94 -19.87 -42.54 -2.74
C LEU A 94 -19.32 -41.44 -3.66
N ALA A 95 -18.96 -40.29 -3.08
CA ALA A 95 -18.45 -39.13 -3.80
C ALA A 95 -17.31 -38.43 -3.04
N LYS A 96 -16.47 -37.70 -3.77
CA LYS A 96 -15.44 -36.80 -3.24
C LYS A 96 -15.94 -35.36 -3.42
N GLU A 97 -16.12 -34.65 -2.32
CA GLU A 97 -16.60 -33.27 -2.27
C GLU A 97 -15.41 -32.31 -2.09
N PHE A 98 -15.39 -31.20 -2.80
CA PHE A 98 -14.52 -30.06 -2.54
C PHE A 98 -15.38 -28.87 -2.12
N ILE A 99 -15.07 -28.29 -0.95
CA ILE A 99 -15.62 -27.00 -0.53
C ILE A 99 -14.54 -25.94 -0.77
N ILE A 100 -14.88 -24.89 -1.53
CA ILE A 100 -13.90 -23.95 -2.07
C ILE A 100 -14.44 -22.52 -1.92
N ALA A 101 -13.63 -21.63 -1.35
CA ALA A 101 -14.00 -20.22 -1.19
C ALA A 101 -13.74 -19.42 -2.47
N LEU A 102 -14.69 -18.57 -2.81
CA LEU A 102 -14.60 -17.63 -3.91
C LEU A 102 -14.15 -16.25 -3.40
N PRO A 103 -13.39 -15.46 -4.17
CA PRO A 103 -13.11 -14.09 -3.77
C PRO A 103 -14.37 -13.21 -3.79
N VAL A 104 -14.55 -12.44 -2.72
CA VAL A 104 -15.61 -11.41 -2.61
C VAL A 104 -15.35 -10.19 -3.50
N GLU A 105 -14.13 -10.08 -4.03
CA GLU A 105 -13.71 -9.01 -4.94
C GLU A 105 -13.98 -9.34 -6.43
N LEU A 106 -14.45 -10.56 -6.73
CA LEU A 106 -14.97 -10.98 -8.03
C LEU A 106 -16.50 -10.88 -8.06
N SER A 107 -17.10 -10.50 -9.20
CA SER A 107 -18.55 -10.63 -9.36
C SER A 107 -18.98 -12.11 -9.43
N ARG A 108 -20.27 -12.36 -9.24
CA ARG A 108 -20.92 -13.67 -9.41
C ARG A 108 -20.50 -14.35 -10.72
N ASP A 109 -20.56 -13.64 -11.85
CA ASP A 109 -20.21 -14.20 -13.18
C ASP A 109 -18.71 -14.48 -13.33
N GLN A 110 -17.85 -13.64 -12.73
CA GLN A 110 -16.41 -13.88 -12.71
C GLN A 110 -16.05 -15.09 -11.84
N ASN A 111 -16.76 -15.30 -10.73
CA ASN A 111 -16.64 -16.48 -9.89
C ASN A 111 -17.15 -17.74 -10.61
N ILE A 112 -18.27 -17.67 -11.34
CA ILE A 112 -18.76 -18.76 -12.21
C ILE A 112 -17.71 -19.10 -13.27
N ALA A 113 -17.10 -18.11 -13.92
CA ALA A 113 -16.05 -18.32 -14.92
C ALA A 113 -14.78 -18.99 -14.32
N LEU A 114 -14.33 -18.55 -13.14
CA LEU A 114 -13.24 -19.18 -12.39
C LEU A 114 -13.53 -20.66 -12.10
N VAL A 115 -14.74 -20.98 -11.66
CA VAL A 115 -15.12 -22.35 -11.30
C VAL A 115 -15.28 -23.24 -12.53
N ARG A 116 -15.98 -22.80 -13.58
CA ARG A 116 -16.09 -23.53 -14.86
C ARG A 116 -14.71 -23.91 -15.41
N GLN A 117 -13.77 -22.97 -15.34
CA GLN A 117 -12.40 -23.16 -15.80
C GLN A 117 -11.67 -24.22 -14.97
N PHE A 118 -11.74 -24.13 -13.63
CA PHE A 118 -11.18 -25.15 -12.73
C PHE A 118 -11.82 -26.54 -12.93
N VAL A 119 -13.15 -26.62 -12.96
CA VAL A 119 -13.92 -27.86 -13.17
C VAL A 119 -13.50 -28.52 -14.48
N SER A 120 -13.44 -27.76 -15.57
CA SER A 120 -12.95 -28.23 -16.86
C SER A 120 -11.53 -28.80 -16.74
N GLU A 121 -10.56 -27.99 -16.31
CA GLU A 121 -9.14 -28.32 -16.35
C GLU A 121 -8.70 -29.38 -15.33
N GLN A 122 -9.39 -29.49 -14.20
CA GLN A 122 -8.93 -30.27 -13.04
C GLN A 122 -9.88 -31.37 -12.56
N VAL A 123 -11.11 -31.42 -13.08
CA VAL A 123 -12.07 -32.52 -12.83
C VAL A 123 -12.39 -33.25 -14.14
N LEU A 124 -13.04 -32.58 -15.09
CA LEU A 124 -13.46 -33.20 -16.36
C LEU A 124 -12.27 -33.73 -17.17
N ALA A 125 -11.13 -33.01 -17.16
CA ALA A 125 -9.89 -33.46 -17.79
C ALA A 125 -9.22 -34.68 -17.12
N ARG A 126 -9.72 -35.14 -15.97
CA ARG A 126 -9.28 -36.35 -15.26
C ARG A 126 -10.28 -37.51 -15.39
N GLY A 127 -11.26 -37.40 -16.30
CA GLY A 127 -12.34 -38.38 -16.48
C GLY A 127 -13.38 -38.39 -15.34
N GLN A 128 -13.37 -37.37 -14.48
CA GLN A 128 -14.29 -37.24 -13.35
C GLN A 128 -15.54 -36.48 -13.77
N VAL A 129 -16.70 -36.94 -13.30
CA VAL A 129 -17.94 -36.16 -13.34
C VAL A 129 -17.81 -35.01 -12.34
N ALA A 130 -18.32 -33.84 -12.71
CA ALA A 130 -18.33 -32.65 -11.87
C ALA A 130 -19.77 -32.17 -11.66
N ASP A 131 -20.26 -32.36 -10.45
CA ASP A 131 -21.51 -31.82 -9.95
C ASP A 131 -21.17 -30.61 -9.06
N TRP A 132 -21.53 -29.39 -9.45
CA TRP A 132 -21.11 -28.20 -8.70
C TRP A 132 -22.18 -27.13 -8.53
N VAL A 133 -22.19 -26.54 -7.34
CA VAL A 133 -23.15 -25.54 -6.91
C VAL A 133 -22.45 -24.39 -6.21
N PHE A 134 -22.83 -23.16 -6.55
CA PHE A 134 -22.36 -21.90 -5.97
C PHE A 134 -23.44 -21.29 -5.09
N HIS A 135 -23.07 -21.00 -3.84
CA HIS A 135 -23.82 -20.17 -2.92
C HIS A 135 -23.18 -18.78 -2.79
N ASP A 136 -23.93 -17.73 -3.12
CA ASP A 136 -23.49 -16.32 -3.07
C ASP A 136 -24.06 -15.63 -1.82
N ASP A 137 -23.64 -16.13 -0.66
CA ASP A 137 -24.05 -15.58 0.63
C ASP A 137 -23.23 -14.33 1.01
N PRO A 138 -23.83 -13.30 1.63
CA PRO A 138 -23.16 -12.02 1.89
C PRO A 138 -21.81 -12.12 2.60
N GLY A 139 -20.74 -11.75 1.89
CA GLY A 139 -19.36 -11.81 2.39
C GLY A 139 -18.75 -13.21 2.48
N ASN A 140 -19.45 -14.24 1.99
CA ASN A 140 -19.02 -15.63 2.00
C ASN A 140 -19.45 -16.44 0.74
N PRO A 141 -19.11 -15.98 -0.49
CA PRO A 141 -19.36 -16.74 -1.70
C PRO A 141 -18.48 -18.00 -1.72
N HIS A 142 -19.09 -19.16 -1.93
CA HIS A 142 -18.41 -20.45 -1.89
C HIS A 142 -19.09 -21.46 -2.82
N ILE A 143 -18.33 -22.48 -3.25
CA ILE A 143 -18.88 -23.62 -3.99
C ILE A 143 -18.77 -24.92 -3.19
N HIS A 144 -19.71 -25.81 -3.49
CA HIS A 144 -19.59 -27.24 -3.30
C HIS A 144 -19.40 -27.90 -4.67
N LEU A 145 -18.40 -28.77 -4.79
CA LEU A 145 -18.07 -29.50 -6.02
C LEU A 145 -17.94 -30.99 -5.67
N MET A 146 -18.97 -31.78 -6.00
CA MET A 146 -19.01 -33.22 -5.84
C MET A 146 -18.48 -33.92 -7.11
N THR A 147 -17.67 -34.96 -6.91
CA THR A 147 -16.91 -35.64 -7.96
C THR A 147 -16.90 -37.15 -7.77
N THR A 148 -16.83 -37.90 -8.87
CA THR A 148 -16.86 -39.38 -8.86
C THR A 148 -15.60 -40.01 -8.27
N LEU A 149 -15.78 -41.16 -7.62
CA LEU A 149 -14.70 -41.99 -7.09
C LEU A 149 -14.24 -43.12 -8.04
N ARG A 150 -14.94 -43.30 -9.17
CA ARG A 150 -14.70 -44.35 -10.18
C ARG A 150 -14.73 -43.74 -11.58
N PRO A 151 -13.94 -44.28 -12.53
CA PRO A 151 -14.12 -43.95 -13.94
C PRO A 151 -15.49 -44.44 -14.43
N LEU A 152 -16.04 -43.72 -15.38
CA LEU A 152 -17.12 -44.23 -16.22
C LEU A 152 -16.50 -45.11 -17.31
N THR A 153 -17.21 -46.18 -17.67
CA THR A 153 -16.86 -47.16 -18.71
C THR A 153 -18.14 -47.56 -19.44
N GLU A 154 -18.06 -48.11 -20.66
CA GLU A 154 -19.29 -48.46 -21.40
C GLU A 154 -20.16 -49.48 -20.63
N ASP A 155 -19.55 -50.40 -19.86
CA ASP A 155 -20.25 -51.38 -19.02
C ASP A 155 -20.67 -50.86 -17.62
N GLY A 156 -20.47 -49.57 -17.32
CA GLY A 156 -20.85 -48.94 -16.04
C GLY A 156 -19.69 -48.28 -15.28
N TYR A 157 -19.61 -48.48 -13.96
CA TYR A 157 -18.60 -47.82 -13.11
C TYR A 157 -17.37 -48.73 -12.85
N GLY A 158 -16.18 -48.28 -13.26
CA GLY A 158 -14.95 -49.05 -13.15
C GLY A 158 -14.34 -49.14 -11.74
N SER A 159 -13.09 -49.61 -11.66
CA SER A 159 -12.38 -49.81 -10.38
C SER A 159 -11.95 -48.50 -9.71
N LYS A 160 -12.11 -48.40 -8.38
CA LYS A 160 -11.54 -47.32 -7.55
C LYS A 160 -10.01 -47.36 -7.48
N LYS A 161 -9.40 -48.53 -7.70
CA LYS A 161 -7.94 -48.73 -7.78
C LYS A 161 -7.55 -49.14 -9.19
N VAL A 162 -6.71 -48.34 -9.82
CA VAL A 162 -6.19 -48.57 -11.19
C VAL A 162 -4.70 -48.86 -11.13
N ALA A 163 -4.19 -49.67 -12.07
CA ALA A 163 -2.77 -49.90 -12.19
C ALA A 163 -2.04 -48.60 -12.59
N VAL A 164 -0.81 -48.42 -12.09
CA VAL A 164 0.06 -47.34 -12.55
C VAL A 164 0.78 -47.83 -13.80
N MET A 165 0.59 -47.17 -14.94
CA MET A 165 1.22 -47.57 -16.21
C MET A 165 2.58 -46.89 -16.39
N GLY A 166 3.52 -47.59 -17.03
CA GLY A 166 4.84 -47.08 -17.39
C GLY A 166 4.84 -46.32 -18.72
N PRO A 167 6.00 -45.76 -19.14
CA PRO A 167 6.15 -45.08 -20.44
C PRO A 167 5.93 -46.01 -21.65
N ASP A 168 6.04 -47.32 -21.44
CA ASP A 168 5.78 -48.43 -22.36
C ASP A 168 4.30 -48.85 -22.41
N GLY A 169 3.43 -48.22 -21.61
CA GLY A 169 2.02 -48.60 -21.45
C GLY A 169 1.78 -49.86 -20.61
N GLN A 170 2.81 -50.46 -20.01
CA GLN A 170 2.67 -51.66 -19.19
C GLN A 170 2.45 -51.32 -17.70
N PRO A 171 1.74 -52.16 -16.92
CA PRO A 171 1.60 -51.96 -15.49
C PRO A 171 2.95 -52.00 -14.76
N LEU A 172 3.34 -50.88 -14.13
CA LEU A 172 4.55 -50.79 -13.31
C LEU A 172 4.49 -51.82 -12.18
N ARG A 173 5.62 -52.48 -11.94
CA ARG A 173 5.79 -53.48 -10.89
C ARG A 173 6.75 -52.98 -9.83
N THR A 174 6.46 -53.29 -8.58
CA THR A 174 7.35 -53.02 -7.44
C THR A 174 8.57 -53.95 -7.49
N LYS A 175 9.55 -53.68 -6.62
CA LYS A 175 10.74 -54.56 -6.43
C LYS A 175 10.40 -56.01 -6.04
N THR A 176 9.15 -56.33 -5.73
CA THR A 176 8.67 -57.71 -5.43
C THR A 176 7.79 -58.28 -6.55
N GLY A 177 7.83 -57.71 -7.76
CA GLY A 177 7.13 -58.20 -8.96
C GLY A 177 5.62 -57.94 -9.00
N LYS A 178 5.03 -57.44 -7.90
CA LYS A 178 3.61 -57.09 -7.79
C LYS A 178 3.30 -55.79 -8.53
N ILE A 179 2.17 -55.75 -9.24
CA ILE A 179 1.69 -54.53 -9.92
C ILE A 179 1.42 -53.43 -8.89
N GLN A 180 1.85 -52.21 -9.20
CA GLN A 180 1.57 -51.01 -8.42
C GLN A 180 0.20 -50.45 -8.81
N TYR A 181 -0.62 -50.15 -7.81
CA TYR A 181 -1.95 -49.53 -7.98
C TYR A 181 -2.01 -48.19 -7.29
N LYS A 182 -2.84 -47.27 -7.81
CA LYS A 182 -3.21 -46.00 -7.17
C LYS A 182 -4.73 -45.80 -7.16
N LEU A 183 -5.22 -44.90 -6.32
CA LEU A 183 -6.61 -44.44 -6.37
C LEU A 183 -6.87 -43.64 -7.65
N TRP A 184 -7.89 -44.01 -8.40
CA TRP A 184 -8.26 -43.32 -9.64
C TRP A 184 -8.71 -41.87 -9.39
N SER A 185 -9.40 -41.61 -8.28
CA SER A 185 -9.87 -40.28 -7.87
C SER A 185 -8.75 -39.32 -7.39
N GLY A 186 -7.48 -39.69 -7.56
CA GLY A 186 -6.29 -38.92 -7.15
C GLY A 186 -5.97 -39.02 -5.66
N GLU A 187 -4.67 -39.08 -5.35
CA GLU A 187 -4.15 -39.21 -3.99
C GLU A 187 -3.66 -37.83 -3.46
N LYS A 188 -2.86 -37.82 -2.38
CA LYS A 188 -2.36 -36.57 -1.78
C LYS A 188 -1.54 -35.70 -2.76
N PRO A 189 -0.66 -36.24 -3.64
CA PRO A 189 0.07 -35.42 -4.61
C PRO A 189 -0.87 -34.77 -5.63
N GLU A 190 -1.79 -35.53 -6.24
CA GLU A 190 -2.78 -34.99 -7.19
C GLU A 190 -3.72 -33.96 -6.53
N PHE A 191 -4.07 -34.13 -5.25
CA PHE A 191 -4.81 -33.11 -4.51
C PHE A 191 -4.01 -31.80 -4.33
N LEU A 192 -2.71 -31.89 -3.99
CA LEU A 192 -1.87 -30.70 -3.84
C LEU A 192 -1.66 -29.97 -5.16
N GLU A 193 -1.56 -30.71 -6.27
CA GLU A 193 -1.58 -30.19 -7.64
C GLU A 193 -2.91 -29.46 -7.94
N GLN A 194 -4.06 -30.10 -7.71
CA GLN A 194 -5.38 -29.48 -7.87
C GLN A 194 -5.52 -28.20 -7.01
N ARG A 195 -5.07 -28.23 -5.74
CA ARG A 195 -5.09 -27.05 -4.85
C ARG A 195 -4.18 -25.93 -5.36
N GLN A 196 -2.96 -26.23 -5.79
CA GLN A 196 -2.05 -25.22 -6.32
C GLN A 196 -2.64 -24.61 -7.60
N ARG A 197 -3.21 -25.45 -8.48
CA ARG A 197 -3.87 -24.99 -9.69
C ARG A 197 -5.06 -24.08 -9.39
N TRP A 198 -5.90 -24.42 -8.41
CA TRP A 198 -6.97 -23.51 -7.96
C TRP A 198 -6.42 -22.14 -7.53
N LEU A 199 -5.30 -22.12 -6.79
CA LEU A 199 -4.70 -20.87 -6.32
C LEU A 199 -4.07 -20.07 -7.47
N ASP A 200 -3.45 -20.73 -8.45
CA ASP A 200 -2.97 -20.10 -9.69
C ASP A 200 -4.13 -19.51 -10.50
N LEU A 201 -5.27 -20.21 -10.56
CA LEU A 201 -6.50 -19.75 -11.21
C LEU A 201 -7.18 -18.60 -10.45
N GLN A 202 -7.28 -18.68 -9.13
CA GLN A 202 -7.81 -17.61 -8.29
C GLN A 202 -6.96 -16.34 -8.45
N ASN A 203 -5.62 -16.47 -8.49
CA ASN A 203 -4.70 -15.38 -8.82
C ASN A 203 -4.82 -14.90 -10.29
N HIS A 204 -5.16 -15.78 -11.23
CA HIS A 204 -5.47 -15.37 -12.59
C HIS A 204 -6.73 -14.49 -12.61
N HIS A 205 -7.83 -14.98 -12.02
CA HIS A 205 -9.14 -14.34 -12.07
C HIS A 205 -9.26 -13.08 -11.21
N LEU A 206 -8.60 -13.00 -10.04
CA LEU A 206 -8.43 -11.75 -9.29
C LEU A 206 -7.76 -10.67 -10.13
N ALA A 207 -6.69 -11.05 -10.83
CA ALA A 207 -6.03 -10.15 -11.76
C ALA A 207 -6.86 -9.94 -13.04
N LEU A 208 -7.83 -10.80 -13.41
CA LEU A 208 -8.90 -10.45 -14.35
C LEU A 208 -9.75 -9.30 -13.80
N ALA A 209 -10.33 -9.39 -12.60
CA ALA A 209 -10.99 -8.22 -12.01
C ALA A 209 -10.08 -6.98 -11.90
N GLY A 210 -8.76 -7.17 -11.99
CA GLY A 210 -7.75 -6.12 -12.05
C GLY A 210 -7.40 -5.58 -10.67
N LEU A 211 -7.47 -6.50 -9.73
CA LEU A 211 -7.07 -6.33 -8.37
C LEU A 211 -5.58 -6.70 -8.32
N GLU A 212 -4.75 -5.82 -7.79
CA GLU A 212 -3.34 -6.14 -7.50
C GLU A 212 -3.20 -7.15 -6.36
N ILE A 213 -4.32 -7.45 -5.68
CA ILE A 213 -4.48 -8.50 -4.67
C ILE A 213 -4.08 -9.85 -5.27
N ARG A 214 -2.96 -10.38 -4.80
CA ARG A 214 -2.56 -11.78 -4.99
C ARG A 214 -2.81 -12.58 -3.71
N VAL A 215 -3.10 -13.86 -3.90
CA VAL A 215 -3.25 -14.85 -2.84
C VAL A 215 -2.02 -15.75 -2.85
N ASP A 216 -1.17 -15.64 -1.83
CA ASP A 216 -0.02 -16.55 -1.70
C ASP A 216 -0.51 -17.95 -1.28
N GLY A 217 -0.21 -18.95 -2.10
CA GLY A 217 -0.62 -20.34 -1.87
C GLY A 217 0.24 -21.10 -0.86
N ARG A 218 1.44 -20.58 -0.57
CA ARG A 218 2.38 -21.11 0.43
C ARG A 218 1.76 -21.04 1.83
N SER A 219 2.05 -22.05 2.64
CA SER A 219 1.74 -22.01 4.07
C SER A 219 2.47 -20.85 4.75
N TYR A 220 1.94 -20.40 5.89
CA TYR A 220 2.64 -19.42 6.71
C TYR A 220 4.02 -19.93 7.17
N ALA A 221 4.16 -21.23 7.43
CA ALA A 221 5.44 -21.86 7.76
C ALA A 221 6.50 -21.71 6.63
N GLU A 222 6.13 -21.94 5.37
CA GLU A 222 7.01 -21.70 4.19
C GLU A 222 7.36 -20.22 3.98
N ARG A 223 6.62 -19.31 4.62
CA ARG A 223 6.88 -17.86 4.66
C ARG A 223 7.62 -17.41 5.92
N GLY A 224 7.94 -18.33 6.85
CA GLY A 224 8.55 -18.01 8.15
C GLY A 224 7.61 -17.39 9.19
N ILE A 225 6.29 -17.44 8.96
CA ILE A 225 5.24 -16.86 9.81
C ILE A 225 4.60 -17.97 10.65
N ASP A 226 4.58 -17.83 11.97
CA ASP A 226 4.09 -18.87 12.90
C ASP A 226 2.57 -18.79 13.17
N ILE A 227 1.78 -18.93 12.10
CA ILE A 227 0.30 -18.92 12.13
C ILE A 227 -0.24 -20.19 11.45
N GLU A 228 -1.26 -20.83 12.01
CA GLU A 228 -1.95 -21.95 11.35
C GLU A 228 -2.93 -21.40 10.29
N PRO A 229 -2.97 -21.91 9.04
CA PRO A 229 -4.04 -21.56 8.12
C PRO A 229 -5.42 -21.94 8.68
N THR A 230 -6.39 -21.01 8.67
CA THR A 230 -7.73 -21.27 9.21
C THR A 230 -8.63 -21.99 8.20
N THR A 231 -9.30 -23.05 8.63
CA THR A 231 -10.20 -23.88 7.80
C THR A 231 -11.55 -23.17 7.64
N HIS A 232 -11.64 -22.13 6.79
CA HIS A 232 -12.82 -21.25 6.68
C HIS A 232 -14.20 -21.94 6.85
N ILE A 233 -15.04 -21.35 7.70
CA ILE A 233 -16.41 -21.78 7.97
C ILE A 233 -17.38 -21.29 6.88
N GLY A 234 -18.15 -22.21 6.30
CA GLY A 234 -19.32 -21.90 5.49
C GLY A 234 -20.44 -21.27 6.33
N VAL A 235 -21.14 -20.28 5.75
CA VAL A 235 -22.19 -19.47 6.40
C VAL A 235 -23.28 -20.28 7.11
N GLY A 236 -23.67 -21.43 6.57
CA GLY A 236 -24.68 -22.30 7.20
C GLY A 236 -24.33 -22.69 8.64
N ALA A 237 -23.04 -22.85 8.95
CA ALA A 237 -22.59 -23.15 10.30
C ALA A 237 -22.73 -21.93 11.25
N LYS A 238 -22.40 -20.71 10.78
CA LYS A 238 -22.68 -19.47 11.53
C LYS A 238 -24.17 -19.15 11.64
N ALA A 239 -25.00 -19.62 10.71
CA ALA A 239 -26.46 -19.52 10.80
C ALA A 239 -27.03 -20.46 11.88
N LEU A 240 -26.51 -21.69 11.98
CA LEU A 240 -26.84 -22.62 13.08
C LEU A 240 -26.42 -22.06 14.45
N GLN A 241 -25.26 -21.39 14.54
CA GLN A 241 -24.82 -20.69 15.76
C GLN A 241 -25.79 -19.57 16.23
N ARG A 242 -26.61 -19.02 15.32
CA ARG A 242 -27.70 -18.07 15.63
C ARG A 242 -29.07 -18.72 15.82
N LYS A 243 -29.20 -20.03 15.57
CA LYS A 243 -30.40 -20.84 15.78
C LYS A 243 -30.06 -22.09 16.59
N ALA A 244 -29.58 -21.86 17.81
CA ALA A 244 -29.46 -22.91 18.81
C ALA A 244 -30.87 -23.39 19.21
N GLU A 245 -31.34 -24.50 18.60
CA GLU A 245 -32.21 -25.49 19.25
C GLU A 245 -32.51 -26.73 18.39
N THR A 246 -32.44 -26.68 17.05
CA THR A 246 -32.84 -27.82 16.20
C THR A 246 -31.90 -28.17 15.04
N LYS A 247 -31.36 -29.41 15.08
CA LYS A 247 -30.78 -30.18 13.95
C LYS A 247 -29.56 -29.57 13.23
N ALA A 248 -28.51 -29.24 13.98
CA ALA A 248 -27.15 -29.19 13.42
C ALA A 248 -26.58 -30.62 13.22
N SER A 249 -25.71 -30.83 12.22
CA SER A 249 -24.98 -32.10 12.07
C SER A 249 -23.71 -32.10 12.91
N ALA A 250 -23.33 -33.26 13.47
CA ALA A 250 -22.13 -33.37 14.30
C ALA A 250 -20.84 -32.95 13.56
N ILE A 251 -20.76 -33.23 12.25
CA ILE A 251 -19.60 -32.94 11.41
C ILE A 251 -19.47 -31.43 11.12
N ASP A 252 -20.59 -30.70 11.05
CA ASP A 252 -20.56 -29.25 10.84
C ASP A 252 -20.26 -28.50 12.15
N LEU A 253 -20.73 -29.02 13.29
CA LEU A 253 -20.29 -28.60 14.62
C LEU A 253 -18.79 -28.87 14.84
N GLU A 254 -18.27 -30.01 14.38
CA GLU A 254 -16.83 -30.32 14.43
C GLU A 254 -16.01 -29.33 13.61
N ARG A 255 -16.48 -28.90 12.43
CA ARG A 255 -15.77 -27.89 11.60
C ARG A 255 -15.87 -26.47 12.15
N LEU A 256 -17.02 -26.11 12.72
CA LEU A 256 -17.16 -24.91 13.55
C LEU A 256 -16.09 -24.93 14.64
N ALA A 257 -16.08 -25.98 15.46
CA ALA A 257 -15.14 -26.15 16.55
C ALA A 257 -13.67 -26.20 16.08
N LEU A 258 -13.34 -26.81 14.94
CA LEU A 258 -11.98 -26.86 14.40
C LEU A 258 -11.49 -25.51 13.86
N HIS A 259 -12.35 -24.73 13.20
CA HIS A 259 -11.99 -23.39 12.73
C HIS A 259 -12.03 -22.35 13.85
N GLU A 260 -12.98 -22.43 14.77
CA GLU A 260 -12.97 -21.64 16.00
C GLU A 260 -11.73 -22.01 16.82
N ALA A 261 -11.38 -23.30 16.97
CA ALA A 261 -10.11 -23.70 17.58
C ALA A 261 -8.88 -23.22 16.80
N GLN A 262 -8.87 -23.18 15.46
CA GLN A 262 -7.77 -22.59 14.69
C GLN A 262 -7.71 -21.07 14.79
N ARG A 263 -8.86 -20.38 14.84
CA ARG A 263 -8.92 -18.94 15.14
C ARG A 263 -8.51 -18.65 16.58
N HIS A 264 -8.87 -19.48 17.54
CA HIS A 264 -8.44 -19.38 18.94
C HIS A 264 -6.96 -19.73 19.09
N LYS A 265 -6.43 -20.71 18.35
CA LYS A 265 -4.97 -20.97 18.26
C LYS A 265 -4.23 -19.79 17.66
N ASN A 266 -4.75 -19.18 16.59
CA ASN A 266 -4.11 -18.02 15.96
C ASN A 266 -4.27 -16.75 16.79
N ALA A 267 -5.42 -16.54 17.41
CA ALA A 267 -5.63 -15.49 18.40
C ALA A 267 -4.70 -15.71 19.58
N ALA A 268 -4.54 -16.93 20.11
CA ALA A 268 -3.59 -17.25 21.16
C ALA A 268 -2.12 -17.10 20.72
N ARG A 269 -1.77 -17.43 19.48
CA ARG A 269 -0.43 -17.17 18.89
C ARG A 269 -0.17 -15.66 18.77
N ILE A 270 -1.17 -14.87 18.39
CA ILE A 270 -1.12 -13.40 18.31
C ILE A 270 -1.22 -12.74 19.71
N GLU A 271 -1.89 -13.36 20.68
CA GLU A 271 -1.95 -12.90 22.08
C GLU A 271 -0.67 -13.27 22.85
N ALA A 272 -0.02 -14.38 22.51
CA ALA A 272 1.32 -14.70 22.98
C ALA A 272 2.37 -13.79 22.32
N ARG A 273 2.41 -13.77 20.97
CA ARG A 273 3.37 -13.04 20.12
C ARG A 273 2.65 -12.16 19.08
N PRO A 274 2.21 -10.94 19.46
CA PRO A 274 1.52 -10.02 18.57
C PRO A 274 2.33 -9.58 17.34
N GLU A 275 3.66 -9.70 17.42
CA GLU A 275 4.63 -9.34 16.38
C GLU A 275 4.39 -10.06 15.05
N LEU A 276 3.71 -11.21 15.05
CA LEU A 276 3.32 -11.93 13.83
C LEU A 276 2.48 -11.10 12.85
N VAL A 277 1.75 -10.10 13.36
CA VAL A 277 1.02 -9.12 12.53
C VAL A 277 2.00 -8.23 11.72
N LEU A 278 3.14 -7.88 12.32
CA LEU A 278 4.18 -7.06 11.69
C LEU A 278 4.97 -7.86 10.63
N ASP A 279 5.15 -9.17 10.85
CA ASP A 279 5.76 -10.08 9.88
C ASP A 279 4.89 -10.21 8.61
N ILE A 280 3.56 -10.27 8.75
CA ILE A 280 2.63 -10.20 7.61
C ILE A 280 2.77 -8.86 6.87
N LEU A 281 2.64 -7.72 7.58
CA LEU A 281 2.67 -6.39 6.97
C LEU A 281 3.97 -6.11 6.20
N THR A 282 5.12 -6.50 6.78
CA THR A 282 6.43 -6.22 6.19
C THR A 282 6.85 -7.20 5.08
N SER A 283 5.95 -8.06 4.62
CA SER A 283 6.09 -8.71 3.30
C SER A 283 5.63 -7.79 2.15
N GLU A 284 4.65 -6.91 2.38
CA GLU A 284 4.05 -6.05 1.36
C GLU A 284 4.52 -4.58 1.42
N LYS A 285 4.84 -4.08 2.62
CA LYS A 285 5.15 -2.66 2.91
C LYS A 285 6.39 -2.49 3.79
N SER A 286 7.29 -1.57 3.45
CA SER A 286 8.40 -1.18 4.35
C SER A 286 7.97 -0.19 5.44
N VAL A 287 6.98 0.65 5.13
CA VAL A 287 6.37 1.63 6.04
C VAL A 287 4.85 1.46 6.00
N PHE A 288 4.20 1.51 7.16
CA PHE A 288 2.76 1.29 7.36
C PHE A 288 2.20 2.23 8.42
N ASP A 289 0.88 2.22 8.61
CA ASP A 289 0.17 2.98 9.66
C ASP A 289 -0.59 2.03 10.62
N GLN A 290 -1.22 2.59 11.66
CA GLN A 290 -2.07 1.80 12.58
C GLN A 290 -3.31 1.20 11.90
N ARG A 291 -3.79 1.77 10.78
CA ARG A 291 -4.95 1.25 10.05
C ARG A 291 -4.59 -0.03 9.30
N ASP A 292 -3.36 -0.16 8.82
CA ASP A 292 -2.84 -1.41 8.26
C ASP A 292 -2.70 -2.51 9.33
N ILE A 293 -2.21 -2.18 10.54
CA ILE A 293 -2.19 -3.11 11.68
C ILE A 293 -3.63 -3.59 12.01
N ALA A 294 -4.57 -2.64 12.11
CA ALA A 294 -5.98 -2.92 12.37
C ALA A 294 -6.61 -3.87 11.32
N LYS A 295 -6.34 -3.66 10.02
CA LYS A 295 -6.84 -4.54 8.93
C LYS A 295 -6.36 -5.99 9.08
N VAL A 296 -5.13 -6.21 9.56
CA VAL A 296 -4.58 -7.56 9.75
C VAL A 296 -5.11 -8.18 11.05
N LEU A 297 -5.18 -7.42 12.15
CA LEU A 297 -5.76 -7.88 13.42
C LEU A 297 -7.22 -8.33 13.28
N HIS A 298 -8.04 -7.55 12.57
CA HIS A 298 -9.48 -7.83 12.37
C HIS A 298 -9.73 -9.14 11.58
N ARG A 299 -8.69 -9.72 10.94
CA ARG A 299 -8.79 -11.04 10.32
C ARG A 299 -8.79 -12.19 11.34
N TYR A 300 -8.30 -11.95 12.56
CA TYR A 300 -8.06 -12.99 13.57
C TYR A 300 -8.73 -12.72 14.92
N ILE A 301 -8.90 -11.46 15.32
CA ILE A 301 -9.45 -11.05 16.63
C ILE A 301 -10.84 -10.43 16.45
N ASP A 302 -11.86 -10.98 17.13
CA ASP A 302 -13.24 -10.47 17.09
C ASP A 302 -13.61 -9.56 18.29
N GLY A 303 -13.08 -9.85 19.48
CA GLY A 303 -13.46 -9.14 20.71
C GLY A 303 -12.88 -7.72 20.76
N PRO A 304 -13.69 -6.66 20.99
CA PRO A 304 -13.24 -5.28 20.86
C PRO A 304 -12.14 -4.89 21.87
N GLU A 305 -12.22 -5.39 23.11
CA GLU A 305 -11.21 -5.16 24.14
C GLU A 305 -9.88 -5.84 23.80
N SER A 306 -9.89 -7.14 23.45
CA SER A 306 -8.70 -7.84 22.94
C SER A 306 -8.12 -7.16 21.70
N PHE A 307 -8.98 -6.69 20.78
CA PHE A 307 -8.54 -5.98 19.58
C PHE A 307 -7.80 -4.67 19.91
N GLN A 308 -8.38 -3.81 20.77
CA GLN A 308 -7.73 -2.56 21.17
C GLN A 308 -6.45 -2.81 21.99
N ARG A 309 -6.49 -3.77 22.91
CA ARG A 309 -5.34 -4.23 23.72
C ARG A 309 -4.19 -4.73 22.84
N LEU A 310 -4.48 -5.49 21.79
CA LEU A 310 -3.48 -6.00 20.85
C LEU A 310 -3.00 -4.91 19.88
N LEU A 311 -3.87 -4.03 19.41
CA LEU A 311 -3.50 -2.88 18.58
C LEU A 311 -2.52 -1.95 19.31
N ALA A 312 -2.80 -1.65 20.58
CA ALA A 312 -1.90 -0.92 21.47
C ALA A 312 -0.58 -1.69 21.68
N ARG A 313 -0.64 -2.95 22.13
CA ARG A 313 0.56 -3.77 22.38
C ARG A 313 1.44 -3.98 21.14
N ILE A 314 0.88 -3.99 19.92
CA ILE A 314 1.65 -4.05 18.67
C ILE A 314 2.24 -2.68 18.32
N ALA A 315 1.49 -1.58 18.49
CA ALA A 315 2.01 -0.23 18.27
C ALA A 315 3.12 0.16 19.26
N GLU A 316 3.08 -0.40 20.48
CA GLU A 316 4.06 -0.22 21.56
C GLU A 316 5.13 -1.33 21.61
N SER A 317 5.03 -2.37 20.77
CA SER A 317 5.99 -3.49 20.75
C SER A 317 7.38 -3.00 20.34
N PRO A 318 8.48 -3.46 20.96
CA PRO A 318 9.85 -3.10 20.59
C PRO A 318 10.27 -3.57 19.18
N GLU A 319 9.47 -4.40 18.51
CA GLU A 319 9.67 -4.71 17.09
C GLU A 319 9.03 -3.66 16.15
N CYS A 320 8.08 -2.86 16.65
CA CYS A 320 7.43 -1.76 15.93
C CYS A 320 8.14 -0.43 16.24
N LEU A 321 8.44 0.37 15.22
CA LEU A 321 9.23 1.58 15.37
C LEU A 321 8.59 2.77 14.65
N LYS A 322 8.45 3.88 15.35
CA LYS A 322 7.94 5.15 14.80
C LYS A 322 9.02 5.84 13.95
N LEU A 323 8.63 6.25 12.74
CA LEU A 323 9.47 7.02 11.81
C LEU A 323 9.06 8.49 11.76
N ALA A 324 7.76 8.76 11.80
CA ALA A 324 7.18 10.10 11.85
C ALA A 324 6.00 10.17 12.80
N ASP A 325 5.80 11.35 13.39
CA ASP A 325 4.54 11.73 13.99
C ASP A 325 3.43 11.84 12.94
N GLU A 326 2.19 11.96 13.42
CA GLU A 326 1.04 12.32 12.59
C GLU A 326 1.11 13.80 12.24
N THR A 327 0.83 14.15 10.98
CA THR A 327 0.96 15.52 10.45
C THR A 327 -0.27 15.92 9.63
N ILE A 328 -0.27 17.14 9.08
CA ILE A 328 -1.29 17.61 8.14
C ILE A 328 -0.59 17.90 6.81
N ASP A 329 -1.13 17.35 5.72
CA ASP A 329 -0.67 17.60 4.35
C ASP A 329 -0.97 19.04 3.97
N PHE A 330 0.07 19.76 3.52
CA PHE A 330 0.01 21.19 3.30
C PHE A 330 -0.75 21.60 2.02
N ALA A 331 -0.86 20.70 1.05
CA ALA A 331 -1.52 20.97 -0.24
C ALA A 331 -3.01 20.59 -0.21
N THR A 332 -3.43 19.74 0.73
CA THR A 332 -4.79 19.17 0.78
C THR A 332 -5.51 19.32 2.12
N GLY A 333 -4.81 19.79 3.18
CA GLY A 333 -5.35 19.88 4.54
C GLY A 333 -5.61 18.50 5.19
N ALA A 334 -5.16 17.41 4.59
CA ALA A 334 -5.49 16.06 5.04
C ALA A 334 -4.57 15.57 6.17
N ARG A 335 -5.14 14.96 7.20
CA ARG A 335 -4.40 14.34 8.31
C ARG A 335 -3.61 13.11 7.81
N VAL A 336 -2.28 13.21 7.79
CA VAL A 336 -1.35 12.15 7.37
C VAL A 336 -0.98 11.32 8.61
N PRO A 337 -1.39 10.04 8.70
CA PRO A 337 -1.22 9.25 9.91
C PRO A 337 0.25 9.03 10.28
N ALA A 338 0.51 8.83 11.57
CA ALA A 338 1.84 8.50 12.08
C ALA A 338 2.41 7.26 11.37
N ARG A 339 3.70 7.30 11.03
CA ARG A 339 4.35 6.30 10.17
C ARG A 339 5.21 5.35 10.97
N LEU A 340 5.00 4.06 10.72
CA LEU A 340 5.56 2.94 11.48
C LEU A 340 6.35 2.01 10.54
N THR A 341 7.34 1.31 11.09
CA THR A 341 8.07 0.22 10.42
C THR A 341 8.45 -0.86 11.43
N THR A 342 9.14 -1.92 11.00
CA THR A 342 9.73 -2.89 11.91
C THR A 342 11.22 -2.69 12.13
N ARG A 343 11.69 -3.16 13.30
CA ARG A 343 13.10 -3.29 13.64
C ARG A 343 13.90 -4.08 12.60
N ALA A 344 13.30 -5.11 12.01
CA ALA A 344 13.93 -5.88 10.94
C ALA A 344 14.05 -5.08 9.64
N MET A 345 13.00 -4.34 9.25
CA MET A 345 13.00 -3.59 7.99
C MET A 345 13.93 -2.38 8.01
N ILE A 346 13.90 -1.56 9.08
CA ILE A 346 14.78 -0.39 9.19
C ILE A 346 16.27 -0.77 9.19
N ARG A 347 16.61 -1.91 9.82
CA ARG A 347 17.97 -2.50 9.74
C ARG A 347 18.33 -2.89 8.33
N LEU A 348 17.48 -3.68 7.68
CA LEU A 348 17.74 -4.25 6.35
C LEU A 348 17.98 -3.14 5.31
N GLU A 349 17.14 -2.10 5.31
CA GLU A 349 17.29 -0.98 4.37
C GLU A 349 18.51 -0.10 4.72
N ALA A 350 18.76 0.18 6.00
CA ALA A 350 19.96 0.92 6.44
C ALA A 350 21.28 0.19 6.13
N GLU A 351 21.32 -1.13 6.32
CA GLU A 351 22.48 -1.96 5.99
C GLU A 351 22.68 -2.08 4.48
N MET A 352 21.62 -2.31 3.70
CA MET A 352 21.68 -2.32 2.23
C MET A 352 22.30 -1.03 1.69
N VAL A 353 21.82 0.12 2.16
CA VAL A 353 22.36 1.42 1.74
C VAL A 353 23.77 1.67 2.27
N SER A 354 24.08 1.31 3.53
CA SER A 354 25.43 1.47 4.07
C SER A 354 26.47 0.59 3.37
N ARG A 355 26.06 -0.57 2.83
CA ARG A 355 26.90 -1.43 1.98
C ARG A 355 27.04 -0.85 0.57
N ALA A 356 25.97 -0.28 0.00
CA ALA A 356 26.02 0.41 -1.28
C ALA A 356 26.93 1.66 -1.26
N ASP A 357 26.82 2.53 -0.26
CA ASP A 357 27.75 3.68 -0.13
C ASP A 357 29.20 3.21 0.09
N TRP A 358 29.42 2.17 0.91
CA TRP A 358 30.74 1.54 1.06
C TRP A 358 31.29 1.02 -0.29
N LEU A 359 30.47 0.36 -1.12
CA LEU A 359 30.87 -0.06 -2.47
C LEU A 359 31.22 1.15 -3.38
N SER A 360 30.52 2.28 -3.24
CA SER A 360 30.83 3.51 -4.00
C SER A 360 32.16 4.12 -3.56
N GLY A 361 32.51 3.98 -2.27
CA GLY A 361 33.83 4.33 -1.72
C GLY A 361 34.92 3.27 -1.92
N LYS A 362 34.70 2.22 -2.73
CA LYS A 362 35.70 1.20 -3.05
C LYS A 362 36.03 1.17 -4.53
N SER A 363 37.32 1.31 -4.82
CA SER A 363 37.89 1.16 -6.16
C SER A 363 38.26 -0.29 -6.49
N GLY A 364 38.58 -0.53 -7.78
CA GLY A 364 39.16 -1.77 -8.29
C GLY A 364 38.85 -2.07 -9.76
N PHE A 365 37.83 -1.41 -10.33
CA PHE A 365 37.23 -1.81 -11.61
C PHE A 365 37.41 -0.80 -12.76
N ALA A 366 38.35 0.13 -12.62
CA ALA A 366 38.54 1.21 -13.60
C ALA A 366 38.93 0.65 -14.98
N VAL A 367 38.19 1.05 -16.02
CA VAL A 367 38.60 0.85 -17.42
C VAL A 367 39.61 1.95 -17.80
N ARG A 368 40.64 1.60 -18.58
CA ARG A 368 41.64 2.56 -19.06
C ARG A 368 41.05 3.43 -20.16
N ALA A 369 41.32 4.75 -20.17
CA ALA A 369 40.79 5.70 -21.15
C ALA A 369 40.94 5.21 -22.61
N LYS A 370 42.12 4.71 -22.99
CA LYS A 370 42.38 4.13 -24.33
C LYS A 370 41.43 2.99 -24.73
N VAL A 371 40.91 2.21 -23.77
CA VAL A 371 39.90 1.17 -24.05
C VAL A 371 38.53 1.81 -24.31
N LEU A 372 38.15 2.85 -23.54
CA LEU A 372 36.93 3.62 -23.78
C LEU A 372 36.97 4.34 -25.13
N GLU A 373 38.09 4.99 -25.47
CA GLU A 373 38.35 5.59 -26.78
C GLU A 373 38.18 4.57 -27.92
N THR A 374 38.72 3.36 -27.76
CA THR A 374 38.60 2.27 -28.74
C THR A 374 37.14 1.84 -28.93
N VAL A 375 36.37 1.71 -27.84
CA VAL A 375 34.94 1.37 -27.90
C VAL A 375 34.12 2.52 -28.49
N PHE A 376 34.37 3.77 -28.11
CA PHE A 376 33.68 4.94 -28.65
C PHE A 376 33.96 5.17 -30.15
N GLY A 377 35.13 4.76 -30.65
CA GLY A 377 35.43 4.71 -32.08
C GLY A 377 34.67 3.60 -32.83
N GLY A 378 34.32 2.50 -32.15
CA GLY A 378 33.50 1.41 -32.71
C GLY A 378 31.98 1.67 -32.67
N HIS A 379 31.53 2.70 -31.94
CA HIS A 379 30.10 2.98 -31.71
C HIS A 379 29.80 4.47 -31.93
N GLU A 380 30.01 4.96 -33.16
CA GLU A 380 29.82 6.38 -33.52
C GLU A 380 28.44 6.94 -33.13
N GLN A 381 27.39 6.11 -33.18
CA GLN A 381 25.99 6.47 -32.91
C GLN A 381 25.66 6.73 -31.41
N LEU A 382 26.60 6.51 -30.48
CA LEU A 382 26.38 6.83 -29.06
C LEU A 382 26.31 8.35 -28.83
N SER A 383 25.26 8.81 -28.15
CA SER A 383 25.12 10.22 -27.75
C SER A 383 26.00 10.57 -26.56
N ASP A 384 26.23 11.87 -26.32
CA ASP A 384 27.07 12.36 -25.23
C ASP A 384 26.54 11.94 -23.84
N GLU A 385 25.22 11.86 -23.66
CA GLU A 385 24.58 11.29 -22.46
C GLU A 385 25.00 9.83 -22.27
N GLN A 386 24.99 9.03 -23.34
CA GLN A 386 25.35 7.61 -23.31
C GLN A 386 26.84 7.39 -23.10
N ARG A 387 27.71 8.21 -23.73
CA ARG A 387 29.16 8.22 -23.52
C ARG A 387 29.50 8.54 -22.06
N THR A 388 28.90 9.61 -21.51
CA THR A 388 29.04 10.00 -20.09
C THR A 388 28.55 8.89 -19.15
N ALA A 389 27.46 8.21 -19.49
CA ALA A 389 26.97 7.08 -18.69
C ALA A 389 27.90 5.86 -18.75
N ILE A 390 28.52 5.57 -19.92
CA ILE A 390 29.54 4.52 -20.07
C ILE A 390 30.77 4.84 -19.22
N GLU A 391 31.28 6.07 -19.27
CA GLU A 391 32.39 6.54 -18.42
C GLU A 391 32.07 6.37 -16.92
N HIS A 392 30.85 6.73 -16.49
CA HIS A 392 30.41 6.55 -15.10
C HIS A 392 30.41 5.07 -14.68
N VAL A 393 29.82 4.18 -15.48
CA VAL A 393 29.76 2.75 -15.12
C VAL A 393 31.11 2.04 -15.29
N ALA A 394 31.98 2.54 -16.17
CA ALA A 394 33.37 2.10 -16.36
C ALA A 394 34.36 2.69 -15.33
N GLY A 395 33.87 3.55 -14.42
CA GLY A 395 34.64 4.13 -13.32
C GLY A 395 35.24 3.09 -12.35
N ALA A 396 36.06 3.58 -11.42
CA ALA A 396 36.81 2.73 -10.50
C ALA A 396 35.93 1.98 -9.49
N GLU A 397 34.76 2.54 -9.19
CA GLU A 397 33.85 2.24 -8.07
C GLU A 397 33.21 0.85 -8.18
N ARG A 398 33.02 0.15 -7.05
CA ARG A 398 32.37 -1.19 -7.01
C ARG A 398 30.84 -1.14 -7.06
N ILE A 399 30.23 0.04 -7.03
CA ILE A 399 28.84 0.23 -7.48
C ILE A 399 28.74 1.48 -8.35
N ALA A 400 27.95 1.38 -9.43
CA ALA A 400 27.51 2.52 -10.23
C ALA A 400 26.02 2.36 -10.55
N THR A 401 25.31 3.46 -10.79
CA THR A 401 23.87 3.41 -11.08
C THR A 401 23.49 4.28 -12.27
N VAL A 402 22.51 3.83 -13.04
CA VAL A 402 22.02 4.51 -14.24
C VAL A 402 20.51 4.60 -14.19
N VAL A 403 20.00 5.82 -14.19
CA VAL A 403 18.57 6.12 -14.34
C VAL A 403 18.32 6.45 -15.81
N GLY A 404 17.59 5.60 -16.52
CA GLY A 404 17.31 5.80 -17.94
C GLY A 404 15.81 5.81 -18.21
N ARG A 405 15.31 6.91 -18.78
CA ARG A 405 13.88 7.06 -19.08
C ARG A 405 13.39 6.01 -20.07
N ALA A 406 12.09 5.73 -20.06
CA ALA A 406 11.45 4.75 -20.93
C ALA A 406 11.68 5.04 -22.43
N GLY A 407 12.72 4.43 -23.03
CA GLY A 407 13.12 4.65 -24.43
C GLY A 407 14.45 5.38 -24.65
N ALA A 408 15.28 5.58 -23.61
CA ALA A 408 16.54 6.32 -23.68
C ALA A 408 17.79 5.50 -24.12
N GLY A 409 17.61 4.33 -24.75
CA GLY A 409 18.73 3.52 -25.27
C GLY A 409 19.58 2.80 -24.23
N LYS A 410 19.02 2.45 -23.06
CA LYS A 410 19.73 1.77 -21.95
C LYS A 410 20.54 0.54 -22.42
N THR A 411 19.96 -0.32 -23.25
CA THR A 411 20.59 -1.57 -23.73
C THR A 411 21.69 -1.30 -24.76
N THR A 412 21.54 -0.32 -25.64
CA THR A 412 22.62 0.16 -26.54
C THR A 412 23.84 0.62 -25.74
N MET A 413 23.60 1.39 -24.67
CA MET A 413 24.65 1.88 -23.76
C MET A 413 25.30 0.72 -22.98
N MET A 414 24.50 -0.26 -22.51
CA MET A 414 25.02 -1.48 -21.87
C MET A 414 25.84 -2.37 -22.81
N LYS A 415 25.55 -2.40 -24.12
CA LYS A 415 26.36 -3.14 -25.11
C LYS A 415 27.79 -2.61 -25.17
N ALA A 416 27.95 -1.30 -25.31
CA ALA A 416 29.26 -0.65 -25.33
C ALA A 416 29.97 -0.74 -23.96
N ALA A 417 29.24 -0.62 -22.85
CA ALA A 417 29.79 -0.82 -21.51
C ALA A 417 30.31 -2.25 -21.28
N ARG A 418 29.58 -3.28 -21.76
CA ARG A 418 30.02 -4.68 -21.76
C ARG A 418 31.35 -4.84 -22.49
N GLU A 419 31.46 -4.30 -23.69
CA GLU A 419 32.67 -4.39 -24.52
C GLU A 419 33.85 -3.68 -23.85
N ALA A 420 33.64 -2.53 -23.22
CA ALA A 420 34.66 -1.84 -22.42
C ALA A 420 35.14 -2.64 -21.20
N TRP A 421 34.25 -3.37 -20.52
CA TRP A 421 34.61 -4.24 -19.38
C TRP A 421 35.33 -5.52 -19.84
N GLU A 422 34.88 -6.16 -20.91
CA GLU A 422 35.52 -7.36 -21.47
C GLU A 422 36.93 -7.07 -22.00
N LEU A 423 37.11 -5.96 -22.74
CA LEU A 423 38.43 -5.48 -23.18
C LEU A 423 39.35 -5.06 -22.02
N ALA A 424 38.78 -4.75 -20.85
CA ALA A 424 39.54 -4.52 -19.62
C ALA A 424 39.83 -5.81 -18.82
N GLY A 425 39.34 -6.98 -19.27
CA GLY A 425 39.58 -8.28 -18.65
C GLY A 425 38.58 -8.64 -17.53
N TYR A 426 37.41 -8.00 -17.48
CA TYR A 426 36.33 -8.35 -16.55
C TYR A 426 35.30 -9.28 -17.20
N LYS A 427 34.66 -10.09 -16.37
CA LYS A 427 33.59 -11.00 -16.73
C LYS A 427 32.24 -10.35 -16.44
N VAL A 428 31.45 -10.09 -17.48
CA VAL A 428 30.14 -9.43 -17.35
C VAL A 428 29.02 -10.47 -17.24
N VAL A 429 28.11 -10.31 -16.28
CA VAL A 429 26.93 -11.18 -16.10
C VAL A 429 25.70 -10.37 -15.70
N GLY A 430 24.51 -10.82 -16.07
CA GLY A 430 23.27 -10.04 -15.89
C GLY A 430 22.21 -10.67 -14.97
N GLY A 431 21.41 -9.80 -14.36
CA GLY A 431 20.26 -10.15 -13.53
C GLY A 431 19.08 -9.21 -13.77
N ALA A 432 17.86 -9.73 -13.76
CA ALA A 432 16.63 -8.91 -13.75
C ALA A 432 15.50 -9.64 -13.01
N LEU A 433 14.50 -8.89 -12.51
CA LEU A 433 13.34 -9.50 -11.84
C LEU A 433 12.51 -10.36 -12.83
N ALA A 434 12.21 -9.80 -14.00
CA ALA A 434 11.40 -10.45 -15.03
C ALA A 434 12.29 -11.21 -16.04
N GLY A 435 11.86 -12.43 -16.43
CA GLY A 435 12.58 -13.25 -17.41
C GLY A 435 12.70 -12.62 -18.80
N LYS A 436 11.78 -11.72 -19.15
CA LYS A 436 11.81 -10.91 -20.38
C LYS A 436 12.88 -9.80 -20.35
N ALA A 437 13.07 -9.14 -19.20
CA ALA A 437 14.10 -8.12 -19.03
C ALA A 437 15.51 -8.75 -19.05
N ALA A 438 15.68 -9.90 -18.39
CA ALA A 438 16.91 -10.67 -18.47
C ALA A 438 17.24 -11.10 -19.91
N GLU A 439 16.22 -11.48 -20.71
CA GLU A 439 16.44 -11.80 -22.13
C GLU A 439 16.74 -10.58 -23.00
N GLY A 440 16.11 -9.43 -22.75
CA GLY A 440 16.45 -8.18 -23.44
C GLY A 440 17.92 -7.79 -23.20
N LEU A 441 18.38 -7.88 -21.95
CA LEU A 441 19.78 -7.62 -21.58
C LEU A 441 20.76 -8.62 -22.24
N GLU A 442 20.33 -9.87 -22.47
CA GLU A 442 21.12 -10.90 -23.15
C GLU A 442 21.14 -10.73 -24.68
N LYS A 443 20.00 -10.44 -25.31
CA LYS A 443 19.88 -10.29 -26.77
C LYS A 443 20.34 -8.93 -27.30
N GLU A 444 20.01 -7.84 -26.61
CA GLU A 444 20.29 -6.47 -27.10
C GLU A 444 21.68 -5.97 -26.68
N ALA A 445 22.14 -6.33 -25.47
CA ALA A 445 23.45 -5.91 -24.95
C ALA A 445 24.53 -7.02 -24.97
N GLY A 446 24.16 -8.28 -25.22
CA GLY A 446 25.09 -9.41 -25.25
C GLY A 446 25.53 -9.91 -23.87
N ILE A 447 24.83 -9.53 -22.78
CA ILE A 447 25.23 -9.84 -21.41
C ILE A 447 24.55 -11.15 -20.94
N PRO A 448 25.28 -12.23 -20.60
CA PRO A 448 24.68 -13.50 -20.19
C PRO A 448 23.85 -13.36 -18.90
N SER A 449 22.53 -13.55 -18.98
CA SER A 449 21.58 -13.02 -18.00
C SER A 449 20.58 -14.04 -17.44
N ARG A 450 20.13 -13.85 -16.19
CA ARG A 450 19.14 -14.72 -15.54
C ARG A 450 18.16 -13.94 -14.65
N THR A 451 17.07 -14.60 -14.24
CA THR A 451 16.18 -14.04 -13.20
C THR A 451 16.89 -14.01 -11.83
N LEU A 452 16.57 -13.03 -10.99
CA LEU A 452 17.18 -12.91 -9.64
C LEU A 452 16.97 -14.18 -8.80
N ALA A 453 15.78 -14.78 -8.83
CA ALA A 453 15.52 -16.06 -8.17
C ALA A 453 16.39 -17.23 -8.67
N SER A 454 16.85 -17.21 -9.93
CA SER A 454 17.77 -18.22 -10.48
C SER A 454 19.23 -17.99 -10.03
N TRP A 455 19.59 -16.75 -9.69
CA TRP A 455 20.86 -16.46 -9.03
C TRP A 455 20.83 -16.90 -7.56
N GLU A 456 19.79 -16.54 -6.81
CA GLU A 456 19.58 -16.91 -5.40
C GLU A 456 19.61 -18.44 -5.20
N LEU A 457 18.83 -19.19 -5.99
CA LEU A 457 18.83 -20.66 -5.98
C LEU A 457 20.20 -21.23 -6.38
N GLY A 458 20.93 -20.55 -7.26
CA GLY A 458 22.31 -20.90 -7.62
C GLY A 458 23.25 -20.80 -6.43
N TRP A 459 23.21 -19.69 -5.70
CA TRP A 459 24.04 -19.43 -4.52
C TRP A 459 23.70 -20.35 -3.35
N GLN A 460 22.42 -20.66 -3.12
CA GLN A 460 21.98 -21.67 -2.15
C GLN A 460 22.56 -23.06 -2.45
N GLN A 461 22.71 -23.41 -3.74
CA GLN A 461 23.36 -24.64 -4.20
C GLN A 461 24.90 -24.52 -4.30
N GLY A 462 25.50 -23.43 -3.79
CA GLY A 462 26.94 -23.16 -3.85
C GLY A 462 27.51 -22.86 -5.25
N ARG A 463 26.65 -22.83 -6.28
CA ARG A 463 26.95 -22.61 -7.69
C ARG A 463 26.94 -21.11 -8.02
N ARG A 464 27.36 -20.75 -9.25
CA ARG A 464 27.23 -19.38 -9.81
C ARG A 464 27.82 -18.28 -8.91
N ARG A 465 28.93 -18.57 -8.23
CA ARG A 465 29.63 -17.61 -7.38
C ARG A 465 30.12 -16.42 -8.21
N LEU A 466 30.09 -15.24 -7.60
CA LEU A 466 30.72 -14.02 -8.11
C LEU A 466 32.14 -13.92 -7.53
N ASP A 467 33.00 -13.12 -8.16
CA ASP A 467 34.41 -12.92 -7.83
C ASP A 467 34.81 -11.45 -8.07
N ASP A 468 36.03 -11.06 -7.67
CA ASP A 468 36.56 -9.69 -7.83
C ASP A 468 36.95 -9.32 -9.28
N LYS A 469 36.67 -10.22 -10.24
CA LYS A 469 36.76 -9.96 -11.69
C LYS A 469 35.38 -9.91 -12.36
N THR A 470 34.30 -10.09 -11.61
CA THR A 470 32.93 -10.10 -12.14
C THR A 470 32.28 -8.71 -12.03
N VAL A 471 31.69 -8.25 -13.12
CA VAL A 471 30.75 -7.12 -13.17
C VAL A 471 29.33 -7.69 -13.27
N PHE A 472 28.51 -7.46 -12.26
CA PHE A 472 27.11 -7.86 -12.22
C PHE A 472 26.22 -6.69 -12.65
N VAL A 473 25.48 -6.83 -13.75
CA VAL A 473 24.52 -5.83 -14.24
C VAL A 473 23.11 -6.23 -13.82
N LEU A 474 22.43 -5.38 -13.06
CA LEU A 474 21.05 -5.58 -12.65
C LEU A 474 20.14 -4.58 -13.39
N ASP A 475 19.33 -5.07 -14.33
CA ASP A 475 18.39 -4.25 -15.12
C ASP A 475 16.94 -4.33 -14.59
N GLU A 476 16.14 -3.31 -14.94
CA GLU A 476 14.81 -3.00 -14.38
C GLU A 476 14.82 -2.98 -12.84
N ALA A 477 15.91 -2.49 -12.26
CA ALA A 477 16.17 -2.44 -10.82
C ALA A 477 15.06 -1.75 -10.01
N GLY A 478 14.29 -0.85 -10.62
CA GLY A 478 13.14 -0.17 -10.02
C GLY A 478 12.06 -1.11 -9.46
N MET A 479 11.92 -2.33 -10.02
CA MET A 479 10.94 -3.32 -9.56
C MET A 479 11.40 -4.18 -8.38
N VAL A 480 12.68 -4.08 -7.95
CA VAL A 480 13.26 -5.00 -6.98
C VAL A 480 12.95 -4.57 -5.54
N SER A 481 12.49 -5.51 -4.72
CA SER A 481 12.14 -5.29 -3.32
C SER A 481 13.36 -5.02 -2.44
N SER A 482 13.16 -4.36 -1.30
CA SER A 482 14.26 -4.10 -0.34
C SER A 482 14.96 -5.38 0.10
N ARG A 483 14.19 -6.47 0.33
CA ARG A 483 14.73 -7.77 0.76
C ARG A 483 15.61 -8.42 -0.31
N GLN A 484 15.17 -8.40 -1.57
CA GLN A 484 15.94 -8.96 -2.68
C GLN A 484 17.16 -8.09 -3.00
N MET A 485 17.02 -6.76 -3.10
CA MET A 485 18.15 -5.86 -3.37
C MET A 485 19.23 -5.97 -2.28
N ALA A 486 18.86 -6.05 -1.00
CA ALA A 486 19.80 -6.26 0.10
C ALA A 486 20.61 -7.56 -0.06
N THR A 487 19.99 -8.62 -0.57
CA THR A 487 20.64 -9.93 -0.83
C THR A 487 21.69 -9.83 -1.95
N PHE A 488 21.39 -9.12 -3.03
CA PHE A 488 22.34 -8.91 -4.14
C PHE A 488 23.48 -7.97 -3.76
N VAL A 489 23.19 -6.88 -3.05
CA VAL A 489 24.22 -6.00 -2.49
C VAL A 489 25.13 -6.77 -1.52
N GLU A 490 24.59 -7.68 -0.69
CA GLU A 490 25.39 -8.54 0.19
C GLU A 490 26.29 -9.52 -0.59
N ALA A 491 25.75 -10.19 -1.61
CA ALA A 491 26.50 -11.15 -2.43
C ALA A 491 27.68 -10.48 -3.16
N VAL A 492 27.46 -9.29 -3.72
CA VAL A 492 28.54 -8.46 -4.32
C VAL A 492 29.53 -8.01 -3.26
N THR A 493 29.07 -7.50 -2.11
CA THR A 493 29.95 -7.07 -1.00
C THR A 493 30.87 -8.20 -0.52
N LYS A 494 30.36 -9.44 -0.43
CA LYS A 494 31.14 -10.61 0.03
C LYS A 494 32.08 -11.19 -1.03
N SER A 495 31.74 -11.11 -2.30
CA SER A 495 32.57 -11.62 -3.41
C SER A 495 33.63 -10.64 -3.89
N GLY A 496 33.46 -9.34 -3.59
CA GLY A 496 34.34 -8.28 -4.09
C GLY A 496 34.01 -7.81 -5.51
N ALA A 497 32.97 -8.35 -6.14
CA ALA A 497 32.49 -7.99 -7.47
C ALA A 497 32.10 -6.49 -7.59
N LYS A 498 31.82 -6.04 -8.82
CA LYS A 498 31.18 -4.75 -9.11
C LYS A 498 29.70 -4.94 -9.42
N LEU A 499 28.86 -4.00 -8.98
CA LEU A 499 27.42 -3.97 -9.24
C LEU A 499 27.03 -2.73 -10.07
N ILE A 500 26.32 -2.95 -11.18
CA ILE A 500 25.70 -1.89 -11.97
C ILE A 500 24.20 -1.99 -11.76
N LEU A 501 23.55 -0.93 -11.27
CA LEU A 501 22.09 -0.87 -11.17
C LEU A 501 21.53 -0.03 -12.31
N VAL A 502 20.74 -0.64 -13.20
CA VAL A 502 20.10 0.01 -14.35
C VAL A 502 18.59 -0.04 -14.17
N GLY A 503 17.91 1.09 -14.35
CA GLY A 503 16.46 1.13 -14.15
C GLY A 503 15.86 2.52 -14.31
N ASP A 504 14.61 2.63 -13.85
CA ASP A 504 13.84 3.86 -13.81
C ASP A 504 12.97 3.80 -12.54
N ALA A 505 13.17 4.73 -11.61
CA ALA A 505 12.46 4.74 -10.33
C ALA A 505 10.98 5.19 -10.48
N GLU A 506 10.63 5.78 -11.62
CA GLU A 506 9.31 6.34 -11.89
C GLU A 506 8.40 5.34 -12.65
N GLN A 507 8.92 4.20 -13.10
CA GLN A 507 8.12 3.09 -13.65
C GLN A 507 7.50 2.22 -12.51
N LEU A 508 7.05 1.00 -12.81
CA LEU A 508 6.28 0.20 -11.86
C LEU A 508 7.08 -0.12 -10.59
N GLN A 509 6.40 0.06 -9.45
CA GLN A 509 6.98 -0.15 -8.12
C GLN A 509 7.12 -1.65 -7.78
N PRO A 510 7.98 -2.03 -6.82
CA PRO A 510 8.10 -3.43 -6.39
C PRO A 510 6.79 -3.99 -5.82
N ILE A 511 6.48 -5.25 -6.13
CA ILE A 511 5.27 -5.92 -5.62
C ILE A 511 5.37 -6.16 -4.10
N GLU A 512 6.54 -6.60 -3.62
CA GLU A 512 6.85 -6.74 -2.19
C GLU A 512 7.29 -5.41 -1.55
N ALA A 513 7.64 -5.43 -0.26
CA ALA A 513 8.07 -4.25 0.50
C ALA A 513 9.23 -3.44 -0.11
N GLY A 514 9.05 -2.11 -0.14
CA GLY A 514 10.09 -1.10 -0.38
C GLY A 514 10.23 -0.62 -1.83
N ALA A 515 11.22 0.26 -2.04
CA ALA A 515 11.59 0.88 -3.32
C ALA A 515 13.12 1.03 -3.40
N ALA A 516 13.82 -0.11 -3.37
CA ALA A 516 15.25 -0.18 -3.03
C ALA A 516 16.17 0.58 -3.99
N PHE A 517 15.89 0.53 -5.29
CA PHE A 517 16.67 1.23 -6.31
C PHE A 517 16.68 2.74 -6.09
N ARG A 518 15.52 3.36 -5.82
CA ARG A 518 15.41 4.80 -5.50
C ARG A 518 16.30 5.16 -4.31
N ALA A 519 16.21 4.38 -3.23
CA ALA A 519 16.97 4.61 -2.00
C ALA A 519 18.49 4.53 -2.18
N ILE A 520 19.00 3.72 -3.12
CA ILE A 520 20.43 3.61 -3.46
C ILE A 520 20.85 4.75 -4.40
N VAL A 521 20.08 4.99 -5.46
CA VAL A 521 20.32 6.05 -6.49
C VAL A 521 20.45 7.43 -5.85
N GLU A 522 19.58 7.75 -4.89
CA GLU A 522 19.61 9.00 -4.11
C GLU A 522 20.94 9.26 -3.39
N ARG A 523 21.72 8.22 -3.07
CA ARG A 523 22.86 8.27 -2.13
C ARG A 523 24.21 7.99 -2.78
N THR A 524 24.27 6.95 -3.62
CA THR A 524 25.47 6.63 -4.41
C THR A 524 25.71 7.62 -5.54
N GLY A 525 24.66 8.28 -6.02
CA GLY A 525 24.68 9.04 -7.26
C GLY A 525 24.45 8.14 -8.48
N TYR A 526 24.16 8.79 -9.60
CA TYR A 526 23.79 8.14 -10.85
C TYR A 526 24.21 8.97 -12.06
N ALA A 527 24.40 8.29 -13.19
CA ALA A 527 24.29 8.89 -14.51
C ALA A 527 22.83 8.84 -14.98
N GLU A 528 22.38 9.86 -15.70
CA GLU A 528 21.01 9.95 -16.20
C GLU A 528 21.00 9.92 -17.73
N LEU A 529 20.07 9.15 -18.31
CA LEU A 529 19.74 9.19 -19.73
C LEU A 529 18.33 9.78 -19.85
N GLU A 530 18.24 11.09 -20.12
CA GLU A 530 16.96 11.80 -20.24
C GLU A 530 16.42 11.78 -21.67
N THR A 531 17.29 11.77 -22.69
CA THR A 531 16.86 11.86 -24.09
C THR A 531 16.10 10.60 -24.54
N ILE A 532 14.82 10.75 -24.89
CA ILE A 532 13.93 9.66 -25.30
C ILE A 532 13.94 9.50 -26.83
N TYR A 533 14.51 8.40 -27.32
CA TYR A 533 14.60 8.10 -28.76
C TYR A 533 13.40 7.32 -29.31
N ARG A 534 12.61 6.67 -28.43
CA ARG A 534 11.53 5.73 -28.81
C ARG A 534 10.44 6.35 -29.70
N GLN A 535 9.87 7.48 -29.29
CA GLN A 535 8.79 8.13 -30.05
C GLN A 535 9.37 8.84 -31.27
N LYS A 536 8.68 8.79 -32.43
CA LYS A 536 9.07 9.51 -33.65
C LYS A 536 8.80 11.01 -33.55
N GLU A 537 7.64 11.37 -32.99
CA GLU A 537 7.16 12.75 -32.86
C GLU A 537 7.79 13.51 -31.68
N ALA A 538 8.21 14.76 -31.92
CA ALA A 538 8.83 15.59 -30.89
C ALA A 538 7.88 15.90 -29.72
N TRP A 539 6.59 16.11 -30.00
CA TRP A 539 5.59 16.37 -28.96
C TRP A 539 5.29 15.13 -28.09
N MET A 540 5.39 13.92 -28.68
CA MET A 540 5.23 12.66 -27.94
C MET A 540 6.44 12.37 -27.04
N ARG A 541 7.67 12.73 -27.47
CA ARG A 541 8.86 12.72 -26.61
C ARG A 541 8.68 13.65 -25.40
N ALA A 542 8.22 14.88 -25.64
CA ALA A 542 7.95 15.85 -24.58
C ALA A 542 6.90 15.36 -23.58
N ALA A 543 5.75 14.88 -24.05
CA ALA A 543 4.71 14.31 -23.19
C ALA A 543 5.19 13.06 -22.41
N SER A 544 6.05 12.22 -23.01
CA SER A 544 6.66 11.07 -22.34
C SER A 544 7.66 11.49 -21.23
N LEU A 545 8.40 12.57 -21.44
CA LEU A 545 9.30 13.16 -20.44
C LEU A 545 8.52 13.85 -19.31
N ASP A 546 7.38 14.47 -19.62
CA ASP A 546 6.46 15.05 -18.63
C ASP A 546 5.84 13.97 -17.74
N LEU A 547 5.35 12.85 -18.30
CA LEU A 547 4.89 11.70 -17.51
C LEU A 547 5.99 11.19 -16.57
N ALA A 548 7.22 11.01 -17.08
CA ALA A 548 8.37 10.57 -16.29
C ALA A 548 8.64 11.52 -15.09
N ARG A 549 8.71 12.82 -15.37
CA ARG A 549 8.90 13.89 -14.35
C ARG A 549 7.65 14.14 -13.48
N GLY A 550 6.55 13.41 -13.72
CA GLY A 550 5.31 13.48 -12.94
C GLY A 550 4.38 14.64 -13.27
N ARG A 551 4.65 15.37 -14.35
CA ARG A 551 3.80 16.38 -14.98
C ARG A 551 2.70 15.70 -15.81
N VAL A 552 1.91 14.86 -15.14
CA VAL A 552 0.88 14.02 -15.76
C VAL A 552 -0.22 14.88 -16.38
N LYS A 553 -0.54 16.03 -15.78
CA LYS A 553 -1.52 16.98 -16.31
C LYS A 553 -1.07 17.60 -17.63
N GLU A 554 0.20 17.93 -17.74
CA GLU A 554 0.83 18.58 -18.91
C GLU A 554 0.90 17.59 -20.08
N ALA A 555 1.29 16.34 -19.78
CA ALA A 555 1.22 15.24 -20.75
C ALA A 555 -0.22 14.94 -21.21
N LEU A 556 -1.18 14.80 -20.28
CA LEU A 556 -2.59 14.59 -20.63
C LEU A 556 -3.16 15.76 -21.45
N SER A 557 -2.76 17.00 -21.15
CA SER A 557 -3.15 18.19 -21.93
C SER A 557 -2.58 18.14 -23.35
N SER A 558 -1.35 17.65 -23.52
CA SER A 558 -0.70 17.45 -24.82
C SER A 558 -1.44 16.40 -25.67
N TYR A 559 -1.79 15.25 -25.09
CA TYR A 559 -2.61 14.24 -25.78
C TYR A 559 -4.03 14.75 -26.07
N ARG A 560 -4.65 15.51 -25.15
CA ARG A 560 -5.97 16.13 -25.35
C ARG A 560 -5.97 17.10 -26.53
N ALA A 561 -4.96 17.95 -26.64
CA ALA A 561 -4.78 18.88 -27.75
C ALA A 561 -4.54 18.22 -29.12
N LYS A 562 -4.29 16.89 -29.14
CA LYS A 562 -4.14 16.07 -30.34
C LYS A 562 -5.32 15.12 -30.58
N GLY A 563 -6.41 15.24 -29.80
CA GLY A 563 -7.58 14.35 -29.88
C GLY A 563 -7.37 12.95 -29.27
N LYS A 564 -6.21 12.68 -28.66
CA LYS A 564 -5.78 11.35 -28.21
C LYS A 564 -6.29 10.93 -26.82
N LEU A 565 -7.17 11.74 -26.21
CA LEU A 565 -7.93 11.37 -25.00
C LEU A 565 -9.40 11.17 -25.36
N ILE A 566 -9.83 9.92 -25.43
CA ILE A 566 -11.15 9.53 -25.93
C ILE A 566 -12.06 9.24 -24.73
N ALA A 567 -12.93 10.22 -24.44
CA ALA A 567 -13.89 10.17 -23.35
C ALA A 567 -15.24 9.62 -23.87
N GLN A 568 -15.75 8.58 -23.24
CA GLN A 568 -17.13 8.11 -23.43
C GLN A 568 -17.93 8.22 -22.13
N THR A 569 -19.23 7.97 -22.12
CA THR A 569 -20.07 8.13 -20.92
C THR A 569 -19.75 7.05 -19.88
N LEU A 570 -19.87 5.79 -20.28
CA LEU A 570 -19.58 4.60 -19.48
C LEU A 570 -18.29 3.92 -19.94
N LYS A 571 -17.92 2.85 -19.22
CA LYS A 571 -16.73 2.05 -19.53
C LYS A 571 -16.94 1.10 -20.71
N ALA A 572 -18.16 0.59 -20.91
CA ALA A 572 -18.50 -0.30 -22.03
C ALA A 572 -18.32 0.45 -23.36
N ASP A 573 -18.96 1.61 -23.48
CA ASP A 573 -18.82 2.57 -24.57
C ASP A 573 -17.33 2.85 -24.92
N ALA A 574 -16.48 3.01 -23.90
CA ALA A 574 -15.05 3.26 -24.06
C ALA A 574 -14.25 2.03 -24.55
N ILE A 575 -14.71 0.81 -24.27
CA ILE A 575 -14.16 -0.44 -24.79
C ILE A 575 -14.58 -0.65 -26.25
N GLU A 576 -15.85 -0.38 -26.56
CA GLU A 576 -16.38 -0.45 -27.93
C GLU A 576 -15.69 0.55 -28.87
N ALA A 577 -15.54 1.81 -28.44
CA ALA A 577 -14.78 2.82 -29.19
C ALA A 577 -13.32 2.40 -29.43
N LEU A 578 -12.65 1.86 -28.40
CA LEU A 578 -11.27 1.38 -28.50
C LEU A 578 -11.13 0.29 -29.57
N ILE A 579 -12.02 -0.70 -29.56
CA ILE A 579 -12.00 -1.79 -30.54
C ILE A 579 -12.38 -1.30 -31.95
N ALA A 580 -13.33 -0.37 -32.08
CA ALA A 580 -13.70 0.21 -33.36
C ALA A 580 -12.53 0.99 -34.01
N ASP A 581 -11.84 1.82 -33.23
CA ASP A 581 -10.66 2.58 -33.68
C ASP A 581 -9.48 1.64 -33.99
N TRP A 582 -9.20 0.68 -33.10
CA TRP A 582 -8.16 -0.34 -33.31
C TRP A 582 -8.41 -1.14 -34.59
N ASN A 583 -9.65 -1.54 -34.86
CA ASN A 583 -10.00 -2.28 -36.07
C ASN A 583 -9.82 -1.41 -37.33
N ARG A 584 -10.33 -0.17 -37.31
CA ARG A 584 -10.18 0.80 -38.42
C ARG A 584 -8.71 1.05 -38.77
N GLU A 585 -7.82 1.00 -37.78
CA GLU A 585 -6.38 1.26 -37.91
C GLU A 585 -5.52 -0.02 -37.89
N TYR A 586 -6.15 -1.20 -37.97
CA TYR A 586 -5.43 -2.48 -37.94
C TYR A 586 -4.58 -2.64 -39.21
N ASP A 587 -3.28 -2.84 -38.99
CA ASP A 587 -2.22 -2.92 -39.99
C ASP A 587 -1.32 -4.11 -39.60
N PRO A 588 -1.32 -5.22 -40.36
CA PRO A 588 -0.65 -6.47 -39.97
C PRO A 588 0.89 -6.38 -40.02
N GLU A 589 1.43 -5.31 -40.61
CA GLU A 589 2.86 -4.98 -40.67
C GLU A 589 3.32 -4.10 -39.50
N LYS A 590 2.39 -3.56 -38.70
CA LYS A 590 2.71 -2.66 -37.56
C LYS A 590 2.39 -3.28 -36.21
N SER A 591 3.38 -3.28 -35.32
CA SER A 591 3.19 -3.77 -33.97
C SER A 591 2.21 -2.89 -33.20
N THR A 592 1.04 -3.45 -32.88
CA THR A 592 -0.05 -2.74 -32.19
C THR A 592 -0.42 -3.49 -30.92
N LEU A 593 -0.54 -2.78 -29.79
CA LEU A 593 -0.83 -3.38 -28.49
C LEU A 593 -1.92 -2.62 -27.74
N ILE A 594 -2.96 -3.34 -27.32
CA ILE A 594 -3.98 -2.81 -26.42
C ILE A 594 -3.50 -3.02 -24.97
N LEU A 595 -3.62 -1.99 -24.13
CA LEU A 595 -3.21 -2.03 -22.72
C LEU A 595 -4.38 -1.69 -21.80
N ALA A 596 -4.60 -2.51 -20.78
CA ALA A 596 -5.50 -2.21 -19.66
C ALA A 596 -4.85 -2.60 -18.33
N HIS A 597 -5.34 -2.07 -17.20
CA HIS A 597 -4.86 -2.57 -15.91
C HIS A 597 -5.49 -3.94 -15.56
N LEU A 598 -6.79 -4.10 -15.81
CA LEU A 598 -7.56 -5.25 -15.37
C LEU A 598 -7.50 -6.37 -16.43
N ARG A 599 -7.09 -7.61 -16.10
CA ARG A 599 -7.01 -8.68 -17.12
C ARG A 599 -8.40 -9.09 -17.66
N ARG A 600 -9.53 -8.71 -17.04
CA ARG A 600 -10.91 -8.93 -17.55
C ARG A 600 -11.17 -8.03 -18.73
N ASP A 601 -10.70 -6.78 -18.61
CA ASP A 601 -10.70 -5.83 -19.70
C ASP A 601 -9.79 -6.37 -20.79
N VAL A 602 -8.59 -6.86 -20.45
CA VAL A 602 -7.69 -7.53 -21.42
C VAL A 602 -8.34 -8.75 -22.10
N ARG A 603 -9.06 -9.61 -21.36
CA ARG A 603 -9.76 -10.78 -21.92
C ARG A 603 -10.89 -10.34 -22.85
N GLN A 604 -11.72 -9.38 -22.43
CA GLN A 604 -12.78 -8.78 -23.25
C GLN A 604 -12.22 -8.11 -24.51
N LEU A 605 -11.16 -7.30 -24.38
CA LEU A 605 -10.50 -6.60 -25.49
C LEU A 605 -9.83 -7.59 -26.45
N ASN A 606 -9.24 -8.69 -25.96
CA ASN A 606 -8.71 -9.76 -26.80
C ASN A 606 -9.81 -10.46 -27.62
N THR A 607 -10.92 -10.83 -26.97
CA THR A 607 -12.07 -11.45 -27.62
C THR A 607 -12.63 -10.53 -28.72
N MET A 608 -12.96 -9.29 -28.38
CA MET A 608 -13.52 -8.30 -29.31
C MET A 608 -12.53 -7.91 -30.42
N ALA A 609 -11.23 -7.87 -30.16
CA ALA A 609 -10.21 -7.64 -31.18
C ALA A 609 -10.15 -8.79 -32.20
N ARG A 610 -10.18 -10.05 -31.72
CA ARG A 610 -10.16 -11.23 -32.60
C ARG A 610 -11.43 -11.33 -33.44
N GLU A 611 -12.60 -11.12 -32.82
CA GLU A 611 -13.90 -11.10 -33.51
C GLU A 611 -13.87 -10.16 -34.73
N LYS A 612 -13.31 -8.96 -34.59
CA LYS A 612 -13.17 -8.00 -35.70
C LYS A 612 -12.19 -8.41 -36.81
N LEU A 613 -11.25 -9.32 -36.55
CA LEU A 613 -10.40 -9.88 -37.61
C LEU A 613 -11.08 -11.04 -38.35
N VAL A 614 -11.87 -11.85 -37.65
CA VAL A 614 -12.72 -12.91 -38.23
C VAL A 614 -13.83 -12.29 -39.09
N GLU A 615 -14.54 -11.27 -38.60
CA GLU A 615 -15.56 -10.50 -39.35
C GLU A 615 -15.02 -9.89 -40.66
N ARG A 616 -13.72 -9.62 -40.73
CA ARG A 616 -13.04 -9.07 -41.92
C ARG A 616 -12.42 -10.13 -42.84
N GLY A 617 -12.48 -11.42 -42.47
CA GLY A 617 -11.80 -12.49 -43.19
C GLY A 617 -10.27 -12.38 -43.17
N LEU A 618 -9.69 -11.65 -42.21
CA LEU A 618 -8.23 -11.51 -42.06
C LEU A 618 -7.59 -12.69 -41.34
N ILE A 619 -8.38 -13.42 -40.55
CA ILE A 619 -8.07 -14.72 -39.96
C ILE A 619 -9.33 -15.59 -40.04
N GLU A 620 -9.16 -16.90 -40.07
CA GLU A 620 -10.25 -17.86 -39.98
C GLU A 620 -10.78 -17.98 -38.53
N ASP A 621 -11.94 -18.61 -38.35
CA ASP A 621 -12.43 -19.01 -37.00
C ASP A 621 -11.35 -19.76 -36.23
N GLY A 622 -10.64 -20.67 -36.91
CA GLY A 622 -9.48 -21.39 -36.38
C GLY A 622 -9.83 -22.62 -35.54
N HIS A 623 -8.79 -23.26 -35.00
CA HIS A 623 -8.92 -24.52 -34.29
C HIS A 623 -9.01 -24.33 -32.79
N VAL A 624 -9.86 -25.13 -32.14
CA VAL A 624 -10.00 -25.14 -30.68
C VAL A 624 -8.72 -25.68 -30.05
N PHE A 625 -8.16 -24.89 -29.13
CA PHE A 625 -7.02 -25.23 -28.29
C PHE A 625 -7.42 -24.99 -26.82
N ARG A 626 -7.25 -26.02 -25.98
CA ARG A 626 -7.56 -25.94 -24.55
C ARG A 626 -6.40 -25.31 -23.79
N THR A 627 -6.48 -24.01 -23.54
CA THR A 627 -5.49 -23.32 -22.71
C THR A 627 -5.76 -23.57 -21.21
N GLU A 628 -4.81 -23.15 -20.38
CA GLU A 628 -4.92 -23.05 -18.92
C GLU A 628 -5.77 -21.84 -18.47
N ASP A 629 -6.45 -21.21 -19.42
CA ASP A 629 -7.43 -20.16 -19.19
C ASP A 629 -8.77 -20.43 -19.91
N GLY A 630 -9.09 -21.71 -20.08
CA GLY A 630 -10.25 -22.24 -20.81
C GLY A 630 -9.97 -22.56 -22.29
N PRO A 631 -10.97 -23.00 -23.06
CA PRO A 631 -10.82 -23.11 -24.51
C PRO A 631 -10.59 -21.73 -25.15
N ARG A 632 -9.79 -21.71 -26.21
CA ARG A 632 -9.66 -20.62 -27.18
C ARG A 632 -9.70 -21.20 -28.59
N GLN A 633 -10.02 -20.39 -29.57
CA GLN A 633 -9.70 -20.69 -30.96
C GLN A 633 -8.42 -19.94 -31.36
N PHE A 634 -7.57 -20.59 -32.16
CA PHE A 634 -6.44 -19.94 -32.81
C PHE A 634 -6.40 -20.33 -34.29
N ALA A 635 -6.11 -19.36 -35.16
CA ALA A 635 -5.94 -19.50 -36.60
C ALA A 635 -4.53 -19.04 -37.01
N ALA A 636 -4.15 -19.27 -38.26
CA ALA A 636 -3.01 -18.54 -38.83
C ALA A 636 -3.27 -17.02 -38.76
N GLY A 637 -2.26 -16.23 -38.39
CA GLY A 637 -2.37 -14.79 -38.17
C GLY A 637 -2.71 -14.34 -36.74
N ASP A 638 -3.18 -15.23 -35.85
CA ASP A 638 -3.51 -14.86 -34.46
C ASP A 638 -2.29 -14.29 -33.70
N GLN A 639 -2.48 -13.20 -32.95
CA GLN A 639 -1.49 -12.71 -32.00
C GLN A 639 -1.71 -13.39 -30.64
N ILE A 640 -0.67 -13.97 -30.05
CA ILE A 640 -0.75 -14.80 -28.83
C ILE A 640 0.25 -14.33 -27.76
N VAL A 641 -0.01 -14.65 -26.49
CA VAL A 641 0.86 -14.33 -25.36
C VAL A 641 1.12 -15.56 -24.48
N PHE A 642 2.38 -15.82 -24.18
CA PHE A 642 2.80 -16.89 -23.29
C PHE A 642 2.64 -16.47 -21.82
N LEU A 643 2.09 -17.36 -20.98
CA LEU A 643 1.71 -17.09 -19.60
C LEU A 643 2.60 -17.79 -18.55
N LYS A 644 3.44 -18.75 -18.95
CA LYS A 644 4.38 -19.49 -18.09
C LYS A 644 5.76 -19.54 -18.76
N ASN A 645 6.80 -19.86 -18.00
CA ASN A 645 8.11 -20.17 -18.55
C ASN A 645 8.17 -21.67 -18.84
N GLU A 646 8.62 -22.06 -20.03
CA GLU A 646 8.90 -23.45 -20.38
C GLU A 646 10.21 -23.53 -21.17
N GLY A 647 11.25 -24.09 -20.54
CA GLY A 647 12.61 -24.08 -21.06
C GLY A 647 12.83 -24.96 -22.28
N SER A 648 12.08 -26.06 -22.40
CA SER A 648 12.15 -26.98 -23.55
C SER A 648 11.59 -26.37 -24.85
N LEU A 649 10.68 -25.40 -24.74
CA LEU A 649 10.13 -24.64 -25.86
C LEU A 649 10.85 -23.29 -26.08
N GLY A 650 11.77 -22.91 -25.18
CA GLY A 650 12.41 -21.59 -25.16
C GLY A 650 11.53 -20.44 -24.65
N VAL A 651 10.26 -20.68 -24.30
CA VAL A 651 9.25 -19.64 -24.07
C VAL A 651 9.20 -19.12 -22.63
N LYS A 652 8.81 -17.85 -22.47
CA LYS A 652 8.76 -17.14 -21.19
C LYS A 652 7.45 -16.35 -21.04
N ASN A 653 6.98 -16.23 -19.80
CA ASN A 653 5.78 -15.45 -19.46
C ASN A 653 5.93 -13.98 -19.89
N GLY A 654 5.03 -13.50 -20.74
CA GLY A 654 5.06 -12.14 -21.31
C GLY A 654 5.77 -12.01 -22.66
N MET A 655 6.20 -13.13 -23.27
CA MET A 655 6.49 -13.18 -24.70
C MET A 655 5.18 -13.07 -25.50
N ILE A 656 5.24 -12.36 -26.62
CA ILE A 656 4.19 -12.30 -27.64
C ILE A 656 4.70 -13.06 -28.87
N GLY A 657 3.81 -13.73 -29.59
CA GLY A 657 4.11 -14.36 -30.87
C GLY A 657 2.96 -14.20 -31.87
N LYS A 658 3.22 -14.48 -33.14
CA LYS A 658 2.24 -14.49 -34.24
C LYS A 658 2.10 -15.94 -34.74
N VAL A 659 0.87 -16.46 -34.77
CA VAL A 659 0.60 -17.83 -35.24
C VAL A 659 0.82 -17.90 -36.75
N VAL A 660 1.58 -18.89 -37.20
CA VAL A 660 1.83 -19.17 -38.62
C VAL A 660 1.03 -20.38 -39.09
N GLU A 661 0.77 -21.32 -38.18
CA GLU A 661 0.08 -22.57 -38.44
C GLU A 661 -0.74 -22.92 -37.19
N ALA A 662 -2.02 -23.23 -37.37
CA ALA A 662 -2.87 -23.75 -36.31
C ALA A 662 -3.48 -25.09 -36.76
N ALA A 663 -3.65 -26.01 -35.83
CA ALA A 663 -4.29 -27.31 -36.02
C ALA A 663 -4.95 -27.73 -34.69
N PRO A 664 -5.87 -28.72 -34.69
CA PRO A 664 -6.47 -29.22 -33.45
C PRO A 664 -5.43 -29.65 -32.42
N GLY A 665 -5.30 -28.88 -31.33
CA GLY A 665 -4.33 -29.12 -30.26
C GLY A 665 -2.86 -28.83 -30.58
N ARG A 666 -2.51 -28.25 -31.75
CA ARG A 666 -1.13 -27.88 -32.12
C ARG A 666 -1.08 -26.49 -32.75
N ILE A 667 -0.16 -25.65 -32.29
CA ILE A 667 0.07 -24.29 -32.82
C ILE A 667 1.55 -24.18 -33.17
N VAL A 668 1.89 -23.59 -34.32
CA VAL A 668 3.25 -23.12 -34.61
C VAL A 668 3.23 -21.60 -34.70
N ALA A 669 3.94 -20.95 -33.78
CA ALA A 669 4.03 -19.50 -33.70
C ALA A 669 5.46 -19.01 -33.86
N THR A 670 5.63 -17.88 -34.53
CA THR A 670 6.90 -17.14 -34.57
C THR A 670 6.97 -16.20 -33.37
N ILE A 671 8.13 -16.17 -32.70
CA ILE A 671 8.42 -15.31 -31.55
C ILE A 671 9.63 -14.42 -31.88
N GLY A 672 9.45 -13.11 -31.73
CA GLY A 672 10.45 -12.11 -32.10
C GLY A 672 10.38 -11.70 -33.57
N ASP A 673 11.06 -10.60 -33.90
CA ASP A 673 11.06 -9.95 -35.21
C ASP A 673 12.46 -10.01 -35.85
N GLY A 674 12.53 -9.93 -37.18
CA GLY A 674 13.79 -9.90 -37.93
C GLY A 674 14.66 -11.16 -37.73
N GLU A 675 15.99 -10.98 -37.69
CA GLU A 675 16.98 -12.07 -37.53
C GLU A 675 16.85 -12.84 -36.20
N GLY A 676 16.16 -12.27 -35.19
CA GLY A 676 15.90 -12.90 -33.91
C GLY A 676 14.60 -13.75 -33.87
N ALA A 677 13.86 -13.80 -34.97
CA ALA A 677 12.60 -14.53 -35.07
C ALA A 677 12.82 -16.06 -35.11
N HIS A 678 12.13 -16.80 -34.24
CA HIS A 678 12.18 -18.26 -34.21
C HIS A 678 10.79 -18.88 -34.11
N ARG A 679 10.59 -20.05 -34.73
CA ARG A 679 9.30 -20.78 -34.69
C ARG A 679 9.29 -21.76 -33.51
N VAL A 680 8.25 -21.67 -32.68
CA VAL A 680 7.98 -22.61 -31.59
C VAL A 680 6.73 -23.43 -31.92
N THR A 681 6.84 -24.75 -31.82
CA THR A 681 5.67 -25.65 -31.90
C THR A 681 5.14 -25.90 -30.48
N VAL A 682 3.88 -25.55 -30.25
CA VAL A 682 3.16 -25.68 -28.98
C VAL A 682 2.13 -26.78 -29.12
N ASP A 683 2.33 -27.89 -28.41
CA ASP A 683 1.36 -29.00 -28.31
C ASP A 683 0.52 -28.85 -27.02
N GLN A 684 -0.81 -28.91 -27.15
CA GLN A 684 -1.78 -28.77 -26.06
C GLN A 684 -1.63 -29.83 -24.95
N ARG A 685 -1.02 -30.98 -25.23
CA ARG A 685 -0.73 -32.01 -24.23
C ARG A 685 0.42 -31.60 -23.32
N PHE A 686 1.37 -30.82 -23.85
CA PHE A 686 2.60 -30.43 -23.17
C PHE A 686 2.54 -29.02 -22.57
N TYR A 687 2.07 -28.02 -23.32
CA TYR A 687 2.03 -26.63 -22.89
C TYR A 687 0.68 -25.98 -23.18
N ARG A 688 0.01 -25.48 -22.14
CA ARG A 688 -1.32 -24.87 -22.21
C ARG A 688 -1.38 -23.42 -21.73
N ASN A 689 -0.29 -22.87 -21.18
CA ASN A 689 -0.27 -21.54 -20.58
C ASN A 689 -0.14 -20.45 -21.67
N LEU A 690 -1.17 -20.32 -22.50
CA LEU A 690 -1.27 -19.42 -23.65
C LEU A 690 -2.63 -18.69 -23.61
N ASP A 691 -2.68 -17.47 -24.14
CA ASP A 691 -3.94 -16.76 -24.44
C ASP A 691 -3.73 -15.84 -25.66
N HIS A 692 -4.77 -15.15 -26.13
CA HIS A 692 -4.64 -14.11 -27.15
C HIS A 692 -3.80 -12.92 -26.65
N GLY A 693 -3.08 -12.28 -27.56
CA GLY A 693 -2.05 -11.28 -27.27
C GLY A 693 -2.30 -9.89 -27.85
N TYR A 694 -3.46 -9.63 -28.45
CA TYR A 694 -3.85 -8.29 -28.96
C TYR A 694 -3.90 -7.26 -27.83
N ALA A 695 -4.40 -7.69 -26.68
CA ALA A 695 -4.41 -6.95 -25.44
C ALA A 695 -3.49 -7.61 -24.39
N THR A 696 -2.83 -6.79 -23.57
CA THR A 696 -2.06 -7.25 -22.40
C THR A 696 -2.24 -6.30 -21.21
N THR A 697 -1.86 -6.74 -20.01
CA THR A 697 -1.82 -5.83 -18.86
C THR A 697 -0.63 -4.90 -18.92
N ILE A 698 -0.79 -3.67 -18.40
CA ILE A 698 0.31 -2.69 -18.21
C ILE A 698 1.52 -3.34 -17.53
N HIS A 699 1.29 -4.16 -16.50
CA HIS A 699 2.32 -4.95 -15.81
C HIS A 699 3.12 -5.94 -16.69
N LYS A 700 2.55 -6.44 -17.80
CA LYS A 700 3.23 -7.31 -18.78
C LYS A 700 3.87 -6.55 -19.94
N SER A 701 3.50 -5.30 -20.17
CA SER A 701 4.07 -4.46 -21.23
C SER A 701 5.32 -3.68 -20.80
N GLN A 702 5.76 -3.78 -19.53
CA GLN A 702 7.08 -3.27 -19.14
C GLN A 702 8.20 -3.93 -19.98
N GLY A 703 9.23 -3.14 -20.29
CA GLY A 703 10.24 -3.44 -21.31
C GLY A 703 9.76 -3.36 -22.77
N ALA A 704 8.47 -3.61 -23.06
CA ALA A 704 7.99 -3.62 -24.44
C ALA A 704 8.07 -2.24 -25.13
N THR A 705 8.24 -2.29 -26.45
CA THR A 705 8.14 -1.16 -27.38
C THR A 705 7.37 -1.66 -28.59
N VAL A 706 6.33 -0.93 -29.01
CA VAL A 706 5.50 -1.24 -30.18
C VAL A 706 5.20 0.05 -30.95
N ASP A 707 4.70 -0.05 -32.18
CA ASP A 707 4.45 1.12 -33.02
C ASP A 707 3.21 1.90 -32.55
N ARG A 708 2.09 1.21 -32.32
CA ARG A 708 0.81 1.80 -31.89
C ARG A 708 0.32 1.23 -30.55
N VAL A 709 -0.26 2.07 -29.70
CA VAL A 709 -0.83 1.66 -28.40
C VAL A 709 -2.23 2.23 -28.21
N LYS A 710 -3.19 1.40 -27.80
CA LYS A 710 -4.51 1.85 -27.32
C LYS A 710 -4.64 1.50 -25.85
N VAL A 711 -4.88 2.46 -24.96
CA VAL A 711 -4.91 2.27 -23.50
C VAL A 711 -6.32 2.45 -22.95
N LEU A 712 -6.84 1.47 -22.21
CA LEU A 712 -8.08 1.61 -21.44
C LEU A 712 -7.76 2.03 -20.00
N ALA A 713 -8.22 3.23 -19.61
CA ALA A 713 -8.07 3.73 -18.25
C ALA A 713 -9.15 3.16 -17.30
N SER A 714 -8.76 2.93 -16.05
CA SER A 714 -9.65 2.54 -14.95
C SER A 714 -9.30 3.32 -13.68
N LEU A 715 -10.20 3.30 -12.68
CA LEU A 715 -10.02 4.02 -11.41
C LEU A 715 -8.87 3.49 -10.52
N SER A 716 -8.23 2.39 -10.95
CA SER A 716 -7.06 1.79 -10.30
C SER A 716 -5.73 2.14 -10.99
N LEU A 717 -5.72 3.01 -12.00
CA LEU A 717 -4.47 3.59 -12.51
C LEU A 717 -3.98 4.69 -11.55
N ASP A 718 -2.67 4.74 -11.40
CA ASP A 718 -1.92 5.78 -10.71
C ASP A 718 -0.86 6.38 -11.65
N ARG A 719 0.04 7.22 -11.12
CA ARG A 719 1.11 7.83 -11.90
C ARG A 719 2.06 6.81 -12.56
N HIS A 720 2.43 5.76 -11.84
CA HIS A 720 3.41 4.77 -12.30
C HIS A 720 2.82 3.89 -13.41
N LEU A 721 1.58 3.42 -13.23
CA LEU A 721 0.82 2.69 -14.25
C LEU A 721 0.55 3.57 -15.49
N THR A 722 0.22 4.84 -15.30
CA THR A 722 -0.03 5.79 -16.40
C THR A 722 1.23 6.04 -17.23
N TYR A 723 2.36 6.34 -16.59
CA TYR A 723 3.64 6.52 -17.29
C TYR A 723 4.03 5.25 -18.06
N VAL A 724 3.89 4.08 -17.45
CA VAL A 724 4.25 2.81 -18.09
C VAL A 724 3.33 2.47 -19.25
N ALA A 725 2.02 2.71 -19.15
CA ALA A 725 1.07 2.44 -20.24
C ALA A 725 1.29 3.38 -21.44
N MET A 726 1.34 4.69 -21.20
CA MET A 726 1.32 5.69 -22.26
C MET A 726 2.65 5.77 -23.05
N THR A 727 3.76 5.21 -22.56
CA THR A 727 5.09 5.36 -23.19
C THR A 727 5.60 4.16 -24.00
N ARG A 728 4.76 3.16 -24.29
CA ARG A 728 5.17 1.96 -25.07
C ARG A 728 5.15 2.14 -26.60
N HIS A 729 4.51 3.20 -27.09
CA HIS A 729 4.38 3.52 -28.51
C HIS A 729 5.67 4.09 -29.12
N ARG A 730 5.87 3.88 -30.44
CA ARG A 730 6.82 4.63 -31.29
C ARG A 730 6.12 5.69 -32.14
N GLU A 731 4.96 5.35 -32.71
CA GLU A 731 4.23 6.16 -33.70
C GLU A 731 3.01 6.86 -33.11
N ASP A 732 2.18 6.18 -32.32
CA ASP A 732 0.91 6.75 -31.84
C ASP A 732 0.36 6.08 -30.58
N MET A 733 -0.37 6.84 -29.76
CA MET A 733 -1.00 6.36 -28.52
C MET A 733 -2.30 7.10 -28.19
N GLU A 734 -3.33 6.34 -27.81
CA GLU A 734 -4.66 6.86 -27.42
C GLU A 734 -5.13 6.29 -26.08
N LEU A 735 -5.81 7.13 -25.27
CA LEU A 735 -6.28 6.79 -23.92
C LEU A 735 -7.81 6.90 -23.84
N TYR A 736 -8.48 5.77 -23.61
CA TYR A 736 -9.94 5.62 -23.55
C TYR A 736 -10.44 5.56 -22.12
N TYR A 737 -11.51 6.28 -21.78
CA TYR A 737 -12.05 6.27 -20.43
C TYR A 737 -13.56 6.57 -20.32
N GLY A 738 -14.22 5.88 -19.38
CA GLY A 738 -15.62 6.14 -19.03
C GLY A 738 -15.75 7.34 -18.10
N SER A 739 -15.99 8.51 -18.67
CA SER A 739 -15.98 9.83 -18.03
C SER A 739 -16.82 9.92 -16.76
N ARG A 740 -18.03 9.32 -16.73
CA ARG A 740 -18.90 9.31 -15.54
C ARG A 740 -18.21 8.73 -14.31
N SER A 741 -17.47 7.64 -14.47
CA SER A 741 -16.76 6.98 -13.37
C SER A 741 -15.58 7.80 -12.86
N PHE A 742 -14.83 8.43 -13.78
CA PHE A 742 -13.70 9.29 -13.44
C PHE A 742 -14.14 10.60 -12.79
N HIS A 743 -15.25 11.20 -13.23
CA HIS A 743 -15.81 12.41 -12.62
C HIS A 743 -16.20 12.17 -11.15
N LEU A 744 -16.97 11.11 -10.87
CA LEU A 744 -17.37 10.73 -9.50
C LEU A 744 -16.18 10.46 -8.57
N ALA A 745 -15.05 9.99 -9.11
CA ALA A 745 -13.83 9.69 -8.36
C ALA A 745 -12.80 10.85 -8.34
N GLY A 746 -13.20 12.06 -8.77
CA GLY A 746 -12.43 13.31 -8.63
C GLY A 746 -11.69 13.79 -9.87
N GLY A 747 -11.96 13.23 -11.05
CA GLY A 747 -11.41 13.64 -12.35
C GLY A 747 -10.21 12.81 -12.82
N LEU A 748 -10.08 12.66 -14.14
CA LEU A 748 -9.01 11.88 -14.81
C LEU A 748 -7.62 12.30 -14.33
N GLU A 749 -7.31 13.60 -14.41
CA GLU A 749 -6.01 14.15 -14.02
C GLU A 749 -5.68 13.87 -12.55
N LYS A 750 -6.65 14.00 -11.63
CA LYS A 750 -6.47 13.74 -10.20
C LYS A 750 -6.25 12.25 -9.89
N LEU A 751 -6.82 11.35 -10.68
CA LEU A 751 -6.63 9.90 -10.57
C LEU A 751 -5.27 9.47 -11.10
N LEU A 752 -4.96 9.83 -12.35
CA LEU A 752 -3.71 9.43 -13.01
C LEU A 752 -2.47 10.13 -12.43
N SER A 753 -2.63 11.24 -11.67
CA SER A 753 -1.54 11.89 -10.94
C SER A 753 -1.30 11.36 -9.53
N ARG A 754 -2.06 10.36 -9.05
CA ARG A 754 -1.86 9.77 -7.71
C ARG A 754 -0.46 9.18 -7.62
N LYS A 755 0.36 9.69 -6.69
CA LYS A 755 1.78 9.31 -6.64
C LYS A 755 1.99 7.85 -6.21
N ASN A 756 1.26 7.35 -5.20
CA ASN A 756 1.21 5.93 -4.77
C ASN A 756 2.56 5.17 -4.56
N ALA A 757 3.70 5.85 -4.70
CA ALA A 757 5.02 5.26 -4.65
C ALA A 757 5.29 4.51 -3.35
N LYS A 758 6.07 3.42 -3.41
CA LYS A 758 6.40 2.69 -2.19
C LYS A 758 7.38 3.50 -1.33
N GLU A 759 6.98 3.69 -0.09
CA GLU A 759 7.78 4.29 0.97
C GLU A 759 8.85 3.29 1.44
N VAL A 760 10.04 3.81 1.71
CA VAL A 760 11.12 3.10 2.42
C VAL A 760 11.37 3.81 3.74
N THR A 761 11.90 3.08 4.72
CA THR A 761 12.26 3.67 6.03
C THR A 761 13.26 4.83 5.88
N LEU A 762 14.11 4.75 4.85
CA LEU A 762 15.12 5.74 4.49
C LEU A 762 14.58 7.09 3.99
N ASP A 763 13.31 7.18 3.59
CA ASP A 763 12.65 8.45 3.27
C ASP A 763 12.59 9.34 4.53
N TYR A 764 12.43 8.70 5.68
CA TYR A 764 12.35 9.32 7.00
C TYR A 764 13.72 9.59 7.63
N ALA A 765 14.83 9.34 6.93
CA ALA A 765 16.19 9.43 7.49
C ALA A 765 16.59 10.83 8.04
N GLY A 766 15.92 11.89 7.58
CA GLY A 766 16.07 13.25 8.14
C GLY A 766 15.15 13.58 9.32
N GLY A 767 14.20 12.69 9.66
CA GLY A 767 13.21 12.91 10.70
C GLY A 767 13.72 12.63 12.12
N ARG A 768 13.09 13.31 13.11
CA ARG A 768 13.43 13.24 14.55
C ARG A 768 13.59 11.81 15.07
N PHE A 769 12.74 10.89 14.62
CA PHE A 769 12.67 9.53 15.16
C PHE A 769 13.57 8.53 14.44
N TYR A 770 13.89 8.68 13.15
CA TYR A 770 14.63 7.64 12.41
C TYR A 770 16.00 7.32 13.05
N ALA A 771 16.75 8.34 13.47
CA ALA A 771 18.04 8.13 14.15
C ALA A 771 17.87 7.48 15.55
N GLN A 772 16.71 7.62 16.18
CA GLN A 772 16.39 6.97 17.46
C GLN A 772 15.94 5.53 17.23
N ALA A 773 15.01 5.31 16.29
CA ALA A 773 14.54 4.00 15.83
C ALA A 773 15.71 3.12 15.38
N LEU A 774 16.64 3.63 14.58
CA LEU A 774 17.81 2.87 14.10
C LEU A 774 18.84 2.59 15.21
N ARG A 775 18.95 3.44 16.24
CA ARG A 775 19.78 3.14 17.43
C ARG A 775 19.12 2.07 18.29
N PHE A 776 17.86 2.29 18.67
CA PHE A 776 17.05 1.35 19.45
C PHE A 776 17.00 -0.03 18.80
N ALA A 777 16.80 -0.07 17.48
CA ALA A 777 16.85 -1.29 16.68
C ALA A 777 18.14 -2.09 16.88
N ASN A 778 19.28 -1.42 17.07
CA ASN A 778 20.61 -2.04 17.02
C ASN A 778 21.27 -2.27 18.39
N ASN A 779 20.56 -2.07 19.50
CA ASN A 779 21.10 -2.16 20.87
C ASN A 779 21.56 -3.57 21.35
N ARG A 780 21.80 -4.53 20.44
CA ARG A 780 22.51 -5.80 20.67
C ARG A 780 23.36 -6.24 19.45
N GLY A 781 24.18 -5.35 18.86
CA GLY A 781 25.07 -5.71 17.74
C GLY A 781 26.21 -4.71 17.44
N LEU A 782 27.46 -5.19 17.36
CA LEU A 782 28.69 -4.38 17.28
C LEU A 782 29.11 -3.91 15.87
N HIS A 783 28.20 -3.26 15.13
CA HIS A 783 28.56 -2.47 13.93
C HIS A 783 28.03 -1.01 13.94
N LEU A 784 27.32 -0.64 15.01
CA LEU A 784 26.54 0.60 15.18
C LEU A 784 27.29 1.90 14.87
N VAL A 785 28.49 2.06 15.42
CA VAL A 785 29.28 3.32 15.31
C VAL A 785 29.84 3.52 13.90
N ARG A 786 29.83 2.49 13.03
CA ARG A 786 30.09 2.68 11.61
C ARG A 786 28.80 3.08 10.89
N VAL A 787 27.76 2.23 10.88
CA VAL A 787 26.54 2.48 10.08
C VAL A 787 25.84 3.80 10.42
N ALA A 788 25.63 4.13 11.70
CA ALA A 788 24.95 5.38 12.08
C ALA A 788 25.81 6.63 11.81
N ARG A 789 27.14 6.51 11.93
CA ARG A 789 28.10 7.59 11.66
C ARG A 789 28.35 7.76 10.16
N THR A 790 28.29 6.67 9.40
CA THR A 790 28.20 6.63 7.93
C THR A 790 26.91 7.34 7.54
N LEU A 791 25.70 6.86 7.84
CA LEU A 791 24.45 7.55 7.45
C LEU A 791 24.37 9.05 7.84
N MET A 792 24.91 9.48 8.99
CA MET A 792 25.04 10.91 9.33
C MET A 792 26.15 11.62 8.53
N ARG A 793 27.33 11.02 8.40
CA ARG A 793 28.41 11.49 7.51
C ARG A 793 27.96 11.45 6.05
N ASP A 794 26.99 10.64 5.67
CA ASP A 794 26.45 10.48 4.32
C ASP A 794 25.32 11.46 4.09
N ARG A 795 24.57 11.88 5.12
CA ARG A 795 23.77 13.11 5.01
C ARG A 795 24.70 14.31 4.80
N VAL A 796 25.84 14.36 5.49
CA VAL A 796 26.87 15.40 5.28
C VAL A 796 27.61 15.23 3.95
N GLN A 797 27.91 14.02 3.48
CA GLN A 797 28.61 13.71 2.23
C GLN A 797 27.66 13.64 1.03
N TRP A 798 26.36 13.55 1.24
CA TRP A 798 25.31 13.82 0.25
C TRP A 798 25.08 15.32 0.15
N THR A 799 25.04 16.03 1.29
CA THR A 799 25.05 17.51 1.24
C THR A 799 26.35 18.01 0.64
N ILE A 800 27.50 17.35 0.85
CA ILE A 800 28.77 17.66 0.17
C ILE A 800 28.79 17.13 -1.26
N ARG A 801 28.20 15.97 -1.63
CA ARG A 801 28.11 15.50 -3.03
C ARG A 801 27.12 16.32 -3.87
N GLN A 802 26.03 16.81 -3.28
CA GLN A 802 25.13 17.80 -3.86
C GLN A 802 25.80 19.18 -3.87
N LYS A 803 26.51 19.58 -2.81
CA LYS A 803 27.35 20.78 -2.83
C LYS A 803 28.55 20.64 -3.78
N GLN A 804 28.99 19.43 -4.15
CA GLN A 804 30.01 19.14 -5.16
C GLN A 804 29.40 19.03 -6.55
N LYS A 805 28.14 18.61 -6.74
CA LYS A 805 27.42 18.87 -7.99
C LYS A 805 27.18 20.37 -8.15
N LEU A 806 26.85 21.10 -7.08
CA LEU A 806 26.72 22.57 -7.05
C LEU A 806 28.06 23.32 -6.99
N VAL A 807 29.19 22.64 -6.76
CA VAL A 807 30.56 23.19 -6.83
C VAL A 807 31.27 22.69 -8.09
N GLN A 808 30.84 21.65 -8.78
CA GLN A 808 31.22 21.36 -10.17
C GLN A 808 30.39 22.21 -11.14
N LEU A 809 29.08 22.32 -10.91
CA LEU A 809 28.25 23.38 -11.50
C LEU A 809 28.72 24.75 -11.02
N GLY A 810 29.23 24.84 -9.78
CA GLY A 810 29.83 26.03 -9.17
C GLY A 810 31.27 26.34 -9.58
N GLU A 811 31.99 25.41 -10.20
CA GLU A 811 33.32 25.56 -10.80
C GLU A 811 33.17 25.79 -12.31
N ARG A 812 32.14 25.21 -12.94
CA ARG A 812 31.61 25.71 -14.22
C ARG A 812 31.11 27.16 -14.05
N LEU A 813 30.40 27.48 -12.97
CA LEU A 813 30.03 28.85 -12.62
C LEU A 813 31.19 29.70 -12.07
N ARG A 814 32.23 29.16 -11.41
CA ARG A 814 33.42 29.93 -11.01
C ARG A 814 34.49 29.99 -12.10
N THR A 815 34.42 29.23 -13.19
CA THR A 815 35.14 29.54 -14.43
C THR A 815 34.35 30.55 -15.27
N ALA A 816 33.01 30.52 -15.21
CA ALA A 816 32.16 31.58 -15.76
C ALA A 816 32.18 32.89 -14.93
N MET A 817 32.47 32.83 -13.62
CA MET A 817 32.54 34.00 -12.72
C MET A 817 33.94 34.32 -12.20
N ALA A 818 35.00 33.52 -12.44
CA ALA A 818 36.38 34.05 -12.41
C ALA A 818 36.65 34.95 -13.63
N ARG A 819 35.76 34.89 -14.64
CA ARG A 819 35.61 35.93 -15.66
C ARG A 819 34.85 37.19 -15.13
N ILE A 820 34.40 37.25 -13.85
CA ILE A 820 33.48 38.30 -13.32
C ILE A 820 33.74 38.80 -11.84
N GLY A 821 33.86 37.96 -10.78
CA GLY A 821 34.36 38.30 -9.41
C GLY A 821 33.41 38.18 -8.15
N LEU A 822 33.98 38.20 -6.90
CA LEU A 822 33.41 38.47 -5.52
C LEU A 822 32.94 37.30 -4.54
N ALA A 823 33.00 37.41 -3.17
CA ALA A 823 32.63 36.37 -2.11
C ALA A 823 32.54 36.71 -0.53
N ASP A 824 31.79 35.90 0.29
CA ASP A 824 31.67 35.54 1.80
C ASP A 824 31.70 36.57 3.03
N GLY A 825 31.42 36.37 4.38
CA GLY A 825 30.96 35.34 5.42
C GLY A 825 31.11 35.89 6.93
N HIS A 826 30.81 35.37 8.19
CA HIS A 826 29.98 34.32 8.92
C HIS A 826 30.05 34.38 10.54
N THR A 827 29.28 33.59 11.40
CA THR A 827 29.42 33.17 12.89
C THR A 827 28.35 33.47 14.08
N ASN A 828 28.51 33.02 15.39
CA ASN A 828 27.48 32.27 16.28
C ASN A 828 27.57 32.23 17.91
N THR A 829 26.51 31.85 18.77
CA THR A 829 26.48 31.37 20.28
C THR A 829 25.07 31.15 21.06
N SER A 830 24.87 30.33 22.18
CA SER A 830 23.70 30.31 23.22
C SER A 830 23.64 29.22 24.44
N MET A 831 22.80 29.35 25.56
CA MET A 831 22.51 28.45 26.81
C MET A 831 21.30 28.97 27.77
N GLN A 832 20.70 28.48 28.96
CA GLN A 832 20.31 27.24 29.80
C GLN A 832 19.37 27.54 31.09
N THR A 833 18.61 26.59 31.80
CA THR A 833 17.60 26.82 32.99
C THR A 833 17.20 25.64 34.02
N ILE A 834 16.32 25.81 35.11
CA ILE A 834 16.00 24.92 36.35
C ILE A 834 14.50 24.96 36.99
N ARG A 835 14.01 24.10 37.98
CA ARG A 835 12.61 24.00 38.67
C ARG A 835 12.47 23.45 40.18
N LYS A 836 11.25 23.34 40.85
CA LYS A 836 10.94 22.83 42.29
C LYS A 836 9.61 21.98 42.63
N ALA A 837 8.88 22.09 43.81
CA ALA A 837 8.18 21.01 44.66
C ALA A 837 6.58 20.89 44.92
N ALA A 838 6.03 20.55 46.16
CA ALA A 838 4.73 19.76 46.49
C ALA A 838 3.93 19.94 47.90
N PRO A 839 2.74 19.26 48.26
CA PRO A 839 1.59 19.74 49.18
C PRO A 839 0.52 18.78 49.92
N MET A 840 -0.73 19.26 50.26
CA MET A 840 -1.95 18.51 50.77
C MET A 840 -2.93 17.93 49.71
N VAL A 841 -3.80 18.75 49.07
CA VAL A 841 -4.60 18.30 47.89
C VAL A 841 -3.77 18.66 46.68
N LYS A 842 -3.15 17.64 46.07
CA LYS A 842 -2.06 17.91 45.14
C LYS A 842 -2.54 18.66 43.91
N GLY A 843 -1.78 19.67 43.49
CA GLY A 843 -1.90 20.22 42.15
C GLY A 843 -1.66 19.13 41.11
N ILE A 844 -2.35 19.23 39.98
CA ILE A 844 -2.02 18.40 38.81
C ILE A 844 -0.71 18.97 38.26
N ASP A 845 0.40 18.28 38.54
CA ASP A 845 1.75 18.63 38.06
C ASP A 845 2.13 17.90 36.76
N THR A 846 1.29 16.95 36.35
CA THR A 846 1.54 16.00 35.26
C THR A 846 0.37 16.05 34.26
N PHE A 847 0.66 16.54 33.05
CA PHE A 847 -0.30 16.66 31.95
C PHE A 847 0.22 15.86 30.73
N PRO A 848 -0.64 15.20 29.93
CA PRO A 848 -0.23 14.26 28.88
C PRO A 848 0.39 14.92 27.64
N LEU A 849 0.17 16.22 27.43
CA LEU A 849 0.76 17.05 26.38
C LEU A 849 1.51 18.21 27.03
N SER A 850 2.46 18.85 26.34
CA SER A 850 2.97 20.16 26.83
C SER A 850 1.89 21.25 26.68
N VAL A 851 2.12 22.41 27.28
CA VAL A 851 1.29 23.61 27.06
C VAL A 851 1.30 23.97 25.57
N THR A 852 2.49 24.06 24.99
CA THR A 852 2.68 24.44 23.59
C THR A 852 2.07 23.42 22.63
N ASP A 853 2.11 22.12 22.94
CA ASP A 853 1.49 21.10 22.08
C ASP A 853 -0.05 21.18 22.12
N ALA A 854 -0.65 21.34 23.31
CA ALA A 854 -2.10 21.48 23.46
C ALA A 854 -2.62 22.80 22.86
N ALA A 855 -1.86 23.90 23.00
CA ALA A 855 -2.16 25.17 22.34
C ALA A 855 -2.00 25.07 20.81
N GLN A 856 -1.01 24.32 20.31
CA GLN A 856 -0.79 24.10 18.88
C GLN A 856 -1.84 23.15 18.28
N GLU A 857 -2.32 22.15 19.01
CA GLU A 857 -3.46 21.30 18.61
C GLU A 857 -4.74 22.14 18.47
N LYS A 858 -5.03 22.99 19.46
CA LYS A 858 -6.12 23.97 19.38
C LYS A 858 -5.94 24.97 18.21
N LEU A 859 -4.71 25.43 17.96
CA LEU A 859 -4.39 26.34 16.84
C LEU A 859 -4.62 25.69 15.47
N ASN A 860 -4.31 24.39 15.34
CA ASN A 860 -4.51 23.63 14.11
C ASN A 860 -6.01 23.44 13.76
N ALA A 861 -6.91 23.66 14.73
CA ALA A 861 -8.36 23.59 14.56
C ALA A 861 -9.02 24.98 14.36
N ASP A 862 -8.25 26.08 14.31
CA ASP A 862 -8.82 27.43 14.19
C ASP A 862 -9.40 27.71 12.78
N PRO A 863 -10.71 27.96 12.64
CA PRO A 863 -11.34 28.16 11.33
C PRO A 863 -10.94 29.48 10.65
N ALA A 864 -10.55 30.50 11.43
CA ALA A 864 -10.16 31.80 10.89
C ALA A 864 -8.75 31.77 10.30
N LEU A 865 -7.82 31.04 10.93
CA LEU A 865 -6.49 30.79 10.35
C LEU A 865 -6.58 29.98 9.05
N THR A 866 -7.43 28.96 9.02
CA THR A 866 -7.67 28.14 7.81
C THR A 866 -8.16 29.02 6.66
N LYS A 867 -9.22 29.81 6.86
CA LYS A 867 -9.78 30.72 5.83
C LYS A 867 -8.80 31.80 5.37
N GLN A 868 -7.91 32.28 6.25
CA GLN A 868 -6.86 33.24 5.89
C GLN A 868 -5.75 32.57 5.07
N TRP A 869 -5.49 31.28 5.27
CA TRP A 869 -4.48 30.54 4.50
C TRP A 869 -4.89 30.33 3.04
N ASP A 870 -6.15 29.98 2.78
CA ASP A 870 -6.67 29.78 1.41
C ASP A 870 -6.46 31.04 0.54
N GLN A 871 -6.75 32.22 1.10
CA GLN A 871 -6.57 33.52 0.43
C GLN A 871 -5.11 33.86 0.13
N VAL A 872 -4.16 33.32 0.89
CA VAL A 872 -2.72 33.42 0.61
C VAL A 872 -2.35 32.49 -0.55
N SER A 873 -2.78 31.23 -0.48
CA SER A 873 -2.51 30.21 -1.49
C SER A 873 -2.94 30.65 -2.90
N ASP A 874 -4.14 31.21 -3.03
CA ASP A 874 -4.65 31.73 -4.30
C ASP A 874 -3.87 32.95 -4.82
N ARG A 875 -3.31 33.79 -3.95
CA ARG A 875 -2.48 34.93 -4.38
C ARG A 875 -1.12 34.49 -4.89
N ILE A 876 -0.53 33.41 -4.35
CA ILE A 876 0.70 32.83 -4.90
C ILE A 876 0.45 32.34 -6.35
N ARG A 877 -0.73 31.77 -6.64
CA ARG A 877 -1.15 31.31 -7.98
C ARG A 877 -1.39 32.43 -9.00
N LEU A 878 -1.60 33.66 -8.54
CA LEU A 878 -1.73 34.85 -9.40
C LEU A 878 -0.37 35.50 -9.68
N VAL A 879 0.54 35.49 -8.70
CA VAL A 879 1.88 36.09 -8.83
C VAL A 879 2.84 35.21 -9.62
N TYR A 880 2.92 33.91 -9.30
CA TYR A 880 3.98 33.03 -9.78
C TYR A 880 3.51 32.09 -10.89
N ALA A 881 4.39 31.86 -11.88
CA ALA A 881 4.22 30.82 -12.89
C ALA A 881 4.32 29.41 -12.28
N GLU A 882 5.18 29.24 -11.27
CA GLU A 882 5.35 28.00 -10.49
C GLU A 882 5.08 28.25 -9.00
N PRO A 883 3.80 28.21 -8.55
CA PRO A 883 3.41 28.57 -7.19
C PRO A 883 4.04 27.69 -6.10
N GLU A 884 4.21 26.40 -6.36
CA GLU A 884 4.78 25.44 -5.41
C GLU A 884 6.29 25.65 -5.22
N ALA A 885 7.03 25.93 -6.31
CA ALA A 885 8.44 26.26 -6.26
C ALA A 885 8.66 27.60 -5.53
N ALA A 886 7.86 28.62 -5.85
CA ALA A 886 7.89 29.90 -5.16
C ALA A 886 7.59 29.77 -3.66
N PHE A 887 6.58 28.97 -3.30
CA PHE A 887 6.26 28.69 -1.90
C PHE A 887 7.41 28.00 -1.14
N ALA A 888 8.04 26.99 -1.76
CA ALA A 888 9.19 26.32 -1.17
C ALA A 888 10.40 27.27 -1.00
N ALA A 889 10.65 28.13 -1.99
CA ALA A 889 11.69 29.16 -1.95
C ALA A 889 11.44 30.24 -0.86
N MET A 890 10.17 30.55 -0.55
CA MET A 890 9.82 31.44 0.57
C MET A 890 10.16 30.84 1.94
N ARG A 891 10.37 29.52 2.03
CA ARG A 891 10.74 28.78 3.26
C ARG A 891 9.79 29.10 4.44
N MET A 892 8.49 29.02 4.22
CA MET A 892 7.48 29.47 5.19
C MET A 892 7.59 28.81 6.58
N GLU A 893 8.14 27.59 6.65
CA GLU A 893 8.49 26.93 7.92
C GLU A 893 9.48 27.71 8.81
N ALA A 894 10.33 28.57 8.23
CA ALA A 894 11.27 29.40 8.95
C ALA A 894 10.66 30.77 9.27
N VAL A 895 9.93 31.36 8.31
CA VAL A 895 9.09 32.56 8.47
C VAL A 895 8.07 32.42 9.62
N ILE A 896 7.52 31.22 9.84
CA ILE A 896 6.59 30.93 10.95
C ILE A 896 7.31 30.81 12.32
N LYS A 897 8.64 30.65 12.33
CA LYS A 897 9.46 30.46 13.55
C LYS A 897 10.27 31.70 13.95
N ASP A 898 10.64 32.56 12.99
CA ASP A 898 11.41 33.78 13.23
C ASP A 898 10.74 35.01 12.57
N ARG A 899 10.35 35.99 13.39
CA ARG A 899 9.68 37.23 12.96
C ARG A 899 10.62 38.18 12.18
N LYS A 900 11.94 38.05 12.34
CA LYS A 900 12.93 38.75 11.52
C LYS A 900 13.07 38.09 10.14
N GLU A 901 13.26 36.77 10.07
CA GLU A 901 13.27 36.07 8.77
C GLU A 901 11.93 36.27 8.05
N ALA A 902 10.81 36.35 8.77
CA ALA A 902 9.52 36.75 8.21
C ALA A 902 9.55 38.14 7.55
N SER A 903 9.95 39.17 8.29
CA SER A 903 9.99 40.55 7.78
C SER A 903 10.92 40.69 6.56
N GLU A 904 12.10 40.08 6.63
CA GLU A 904 13.06 40.06 5.52
C GLU A 904 12.50 39.32 4.30
N ARG A 905 11.88 38.15 4.48
CA ARG A 905 11.26 37.39 3.38
C ARG A 905 10.08 38.13 2.75
N LEU A 906 9.26 38.79 3.56
CA LEU A 906 8.12 39.59 3.11
C LEU A 906 8.54 40.83 2.33
N ALA A 907 9.65 41.47 2.72
CA ALA A 907 10.27 42.55 1.97
C ALA A 907 10.88 42.04 0.65
N GLU A 908 11.61 40.92 0.66
CA GLU A 908 12.12 40.27 -0.56
C GLU A 908 10.98 39.90 -1.53
N ILE A 909 9.85 39.39 -1.04
CA ILE A 909 8.67 39.02 -1.86
C ILE A 909 8.10 40.23 -2.60
N GLU A 910 8.18 41.44 -2.03
CA GLU A 910 7.67 42.66 -2.65
C GLU A 910 8.70 43.37 -3.52
N GLN A 911 9.96 43.46 -3.07
CA GLN A 911 11.05 44.15 -3.78
C GLN A 911 11.69 43.32 -4.90
N SER A 912 11.62 41.99 -4.81
CA SER A 912 12.25 41.06 -5.75
C SER A 912 11.49 39.73 -5.82
N PRO A 913 10.17 39.73 -6.11
CA PRO A 913 9.37 38.50 -6.17
C PRO A 913 9.99 37.43 -7.07
N ALA A 914 10.57 37.83 -8.21
CA ALA A 914 11.24 36.94 -9.15
C ALA A 914 12.37 36.06 -8.56
N ARG A 915 12.87 36.40 -7.36
CA ARG A 915 13.84 35.63 -6.57
C ARG A 915 13.28 34.31 -6.02
N PHE A 916 11.96 34.21 -5.84
CA PHE A 916 11.29 33.00 -5.36
C PHE A 916 10.84 32.08 -6.50
N GLY A 917 10.45 32.67 -7.63
CA GLY A 917 10.12 31.94 -8.84
C GLY A 917 9.78 32.91 -9.97
N ALA A 918 9.72 32.42 -11.20
CA ALA A 918 9.31 33.24 -12.33
C ALA A 918 7.90 33.82 -12.10
N LEU A 919 7.78 35.14 -12.25
CA LEU A 919 6.47 35.80 -12.30
C LEU A 919 5.68 35.30 -13.52
N ARG A 920 4.36 35.18 -13.35
CA ARG A 920 3.44 34.77 -14.43
C ARG A 920 3.46 35.78 -15.59
N GLY A 921 3.16 35.34 -16.81
CA GLY A 921 3.26 36.18 -18.02
C GLY A 921 4.69 36.66 -18.36
N SER A 922 4.83 37.57 -19.34
CA SER A 922 6.11 38.16 -19.77
C SER A 922 5.96 39.51 -20.48
N TYR A 923 6.93 40.42 -20.31
CA TYR A 923 7.17 41.52 -21.24
C TYR A 923 8.31 41.15 -22.20
N GLY A 924 8.16 41.53 -23.47
CA GLY A 924 9.14 41.26 -24.53
C GLY A 924 8.59 41.63 -25.91
N MET A 925 9.49 41.79 -26.88
CA MET A 925 9.14 42.22 -28.25
C MET A 925 8.16 41.25 -28.92
N PHE A 926 8.32 39.94 -28.68
CA PHE A 926 7.45 38.87 -29.17
C PHE A 926 6.32 38.44 -28.20
N ALA A 927 6.19 39.06 -27.03
CA ALA A 927 5.17 38.69 -26.06
C ALA A 927 3.76 39.08 -26.55
N ASN A 928 2.83 38.13 -26.58
CA ASN A 928 1.45 38.42 -26.96
C ASN A 928 0.69 39.20 -25.87
N ARG A 929 -0.49 39.72 -26.20
CA ARG A 929 -1.31 40.53 -25.27
C ARG A 929 -1.62 39.79 -23.96
N VAL A 930 -2.00 38.52 -24.03
CA VAL A 930 -2.32 37.70 -22.85
C VAL A 930 -1.12 37.56 -21.91
N ALA A 931 0.07 37.31 -22.43
CA ALA A 931 1.28 37.21 -21.61
C ALA A 931 1.66 38.54 -20.94
N ARG A 932 1.37 39.69 -21.58
CA ARG A 932 1.58 41.02 -21.00
C ARG A 932 0.52 41.33 -19.93
N ASP A 933 -0.74 41.00 -20.17
CA ASP A 933 -1.83 41.17 -19.23
C ASP A 933 -1.67 40.24 -18.00
N GLU A 934 -1.24 38.99 -18.17
CA GLU A 934 -0.88 38.09 -17.07
C GLU A 934 0.30 38.63 -16.23
N ARG A 935 1.32 39.22 -16.88
CA ARG A 935 2.46 39.81 -16.15
C ARG A 935 2.03 41.01 -15.32
N ARG A 936 1.21 41.88 -15.89
CA ARG A 936 0.58 42.99 -15.17
C ARG A 936 -0.29 42.50 -14.01
N THR A 937 -1.04 41.41 -14.19
CA THR A 937 -1.82 40.78 -13.11
C THR A 937 -0.92 40.23 -12.00
N ALA A 938 0.19 39.58 -12.33
CA ALA A 938 1.16 39.08 -11.36
C ALA A 938 1.77 40.22 -10.54
N GLU A 939 2.29 41.25 -11.20
CA GLU A 939 2.92 42.42 -10.58
C GLU A 939 1.95 43.17 -9.66
N LEU A 940 0.69 43.35 -10.06
CA LEU A 940 -0.36 43.94 -9.22
C LEU A 940 -0.71 43.07 -7.98
N ASN A 941 -0.53 41.76 -8.05
CA ASN A 941 -0.79 40.85 -6.93
C ASN A 941 0.39 40.68 -5.97
N VAL A 942 1.62 41.09 -6.33
CA VAL A 942 2.80 40.97 -5.46
C VAL A 942 2.61 41.66 -4.09
N PRO A 943 2.22 42.95 -4.01
CA PRO A 943 1.95 43.58 -2.71
C PRO A 943 0.72 42.99 -2.00
N ALA A 944 -0.25 42.45 -2.76
CA ALA A 944 -1.44 41.82 -2.21
C ALA A 944 -1.14 40.45 -1.57
N LEU A 945 -0.13 39.72 -2.09
CA LEU A 945 0.38 38.49 -1.52
C LEU A 945 1.13 38.76 -0.22
N LYS A 946 2.07 39.71 -0.20
CA LYS A 946 2.79 40.14 1.02
C LYS A 946 1.82 40.43 2.17
N ARG A 947 0.83 41.31 1.94
CA ARG A 947 -0.19 41.67 2.94
C ARG A 947 -1.09 40.51 3.37
N GLY A 948 -1.22 39.46 2.56
CA GLY A 948 -1.93 38.23 2.93
C GLY A 948 -1.11 37.36 3.88
N LEU A 949 0.19 37.21 3.58
CA LEU A 949 1.15 36.47 4.40
C LEU A 949 1.39 37.16 5.75
N GLU A 950 1.62 38.48 5.77
CA GLU A 950 1.71 39.31 6.97
C GLU A 950 0.52 39.06 7.91
N ARG A 951 -0.70 39.22 7.38
CA ARG A 951 -1.95 39.00 8.12
C ARG A 951 -2.08 37.57 8.66
N TYR A 952 -1.70 36.56 7.89
CA TYR A 952 -1.70 35.17 8.35
C TYR A 952 -0.75 34.97 9.54
N LEU A 953 0.45 35.54 9.47
CA LEU A 953 1.47 35.41 10.52
C LEU A 953 1.06 36.14 11.80
N ASP A 954 0.59 37.39 11.71
CA ASP A 954 0.09 38.14 12.88
C ASP A 954 -1.15 37.47 13.50
N MET A 955 -2.10 36.96 12.69
CA MET A 955 -3.24 36.18 13.20
C MET A 955 -2.78 34.91 13.90
N ARG A 956 -1.82 34.17 13.31
CA ARG A 956 -1.29 32.91 13.87
C ARG A 956 -0.54 33.17 15.19
N GLU A 957 0.27 34.23 15.25
CA GLU A 957 0.99 34.62 16.47
C GLU A 957 0.02 35.04 17.58
N SER A 958 -0.99 35.87 17.27
CA SER A 958 -1.99 36.30 18.25
C SER A 958 -2.88 35.15 18.74
N ALA A 959 -3.34 34.27 17.85
CA ALA A 959 -4.14 33.10 18.23
C ALA A 959 -3.32 32.10 19.07
N LEU A 960 -2.04 31.86 18.72
CA LEU A 960 -1.15 31.01 19.51
C LEU A 960 -0.87 31.60 20.90
N LYS A 961 -0.61 32.92 20.99
CA LYS A 961 -0.44 33.61 22.29
C LYS A 961 -1.68 33.48 23.16
N ARG A 962 -2.88 33.70 22.60
CA ARG A 962 -4.15 33.53 23.34
C ARG A 962 -4.33 32.09 23.84
N LEU A 963 -4.25 31.11 22.95
CA LEU A 963 -4.48 29.69 23.29
C LEU A 963 -3.41 29.16 24.26
N THR A 964 -2.17 29.66 24.16
CA THR A 964 -1.10 29.38 25.13
C THR A 964 -1.46 29.98 26.49
N ALA A 965 -1.82 31.27 26.56
CA ALA A 965 -2.17 31.92 27.83
C ALA A 965 -3.44 31.32 28.50
N GLU A 966 -4.41 30.85 27.72
CA GLU A 966 -5.58 30.10 28.21
C GLU A 966 -5.18 28.73 28.80
N GLU A 967 -4.34 27.97 28.09
CA GLU A 967 -3.81 26.67 28.54
C GLU A 967 -2.89 26.82 29.77
N GLU A 968 -1.99 27.81 29.77
CA GLU A 968 -1.15 28.16 30.92
C GLU A 968 -1.98 28.61 32.11
N GLY A 969 -3.01 29.45 31.90
CA GLY A 969 -3.91 29.89 32.94
C GLY A 969 -4.68 28.72 33.57
N GLN A 970 -5.23 27.83 32.75
CA GLN A 970 -5.94 26.63 33.21
C GLN A 970 -5.01 25.68 33.96
N ARG A 971 -3.84 25.36 33.40
CA ARG A 971 -2.88 24.46 34.04
C ARG A 971 -2.28 25.03 35.31
N LYS A 972 -1.87 26.30 35.29
CA LYS A 972 -1.37 27.03 36.48
C LYS A 972 -2.36 26.88 37.62
N ARG A 973 -3.65 27.21 37.39
CA ARG A 973 -4.72 27.02 38.37
C ARG A 973 -4.83 25.58 38.86
N THR A 974 -4.96 24.60 37.97
CA THR A 974 -5.10 23.18 38.38
C THR A 974 -3.84 22.60 39.04
N SER A 975 -2.67 23.20 38.82
CA SER A 975 -1.39 22.89 39.47
C SER A 975 -1.18 23.60 40.80
N ILE A 976 -2.11 24.47 41.23
CA ILE A 976 -2.07 25.06 42.57
C ILE A 976 -2.37 23.94 43.57
N ASP A 977 -1.32 23.57 44.27
CA ASP A 977 -1.36 22.86 45.53
C ASP A 977 -2.27 23.57 46.53
N ILE A 978 -3.32 22.90 47.03
CA ILE A 978 -4.00 23.39 48.23
C ILE A 978 -3.12 23.01 49.43
N PRO A 979 -2.72 23.97 50.28
CA PRO A 979 -1.87 23.68 51.43
C PRO A 979 -2.64 22.92 52.51
N SER A 980 -1.91 22.17 53.35
CA SER A 980 -2.44 21.68 54.63
C SER A 980 -2.64 22.85 55.57
N LEU A 981 -3.80 22.90 56.23
CA LEU A 981 -4.01 23.76 57.39
C LEU A 981 -3.34 23.15 58.63
N SER A 982 -2.92 23.99 59.57
CA SER A 982 -2.53 23.55 60.90
C SER A 982 -3.74 23.06 61.71
N PRO A 983 -3.54 22.17 62.70
CA PRO A 983 -4.59 21.78 63.63
C PRO A 983 -5.17 22.93 64.46
N ALA A 984 -4.60 24.14 64.44
CA ALA A 984 -5.21 25.33 65.03
C ALA A 984 -6.26 25.94 64.08
N ALA A 985 -5.90 26.10 62.80
CA ALA A 985 -6.79 26.62 61.77
C ALA A 985 -8.00 25.73 61.48
N GLU A 986 -7.83 24.40 61.42
CA GLU A 986 -8.95 23.48 61.18
C GLU A 986 -10.03 23.61 62.25
N ARG A 987 -9.66 23.61 63.54
CA ARG A 987 -10.61 23.76 64.66
C ARG A 987 -11.25 25.15 64.76
N ALA A 988 -10.63 26.19 64.19
CA ALA A 988 -11.27 27.50 64.03
C ALA A 988 -12.33 27.46 62.92
N MET A 989 -12.01 26.86 61.77
CA MET A 989 -12.93 26.70 60.62
C MET A 989 -14.18 25.90 60.99
N GLU A 990 -14.04 24.81 61.74
CA GLU A 990 -15.20 24.01 62.20
C GLU A 990 -16.13 24.80 63.12
N LYS A 991 -15.60 25.55 64.08
CA LYS A 991 -16.42 26.38 64.97
C LYS A 991 -17.18 27.47 64.21
N VAL A 992 -16.62 28.00 63.12
CA VAL A 992 -17.31 28.98 62.28
C VAL A 992 -18.37 28.30 61.40
N ARG A 993 -18.14 27.11 60.84
CA ARG A 993 -19.17 26.30 60.17
C ARG A 993 -20.36 26.06 61.09
N ASP A 994 -20.11 25.53 62.29
CA ASP A 994 -21.15 25.22 63.26
C ASP A 994 -21.86 26.47 63.82
N ALA A 995 -21.36 27.69 63.54
CA ALA A 995 -22.01 28.96 63.85
C ALA A 995 -22.79 29.54 62.65
N ILE A 996 -22.32 29.30 61.41
CA ILE A 996 -23.07 29.54 60.17
C ILE A 996 -24.37 28.73 60.21
N ASP A 997 -24.29 27.44 60.54
CA ASP A 997 -25.45 26.52 60.56
C ASP A 997 -26.45 26.84 61.69
N ARG A 998 -26.02 27.56 62.74
CA ARG A 998 -26.87 28.12 63.80
C ARG A 998 -27.26 29.59 63.59
N ASN A 999 -26.83 30.20 62.49
CA ASN A 999 -27.11 31.59 62.09
C ASN A 999 -26.66 32.66 63.11
N ASP A 1000 -25.67 32.37 63.96
CA ASP A 1000 -25.08 33.30 64.95
C ASP A 1000 -23.58 33.53 64.67
N LEU A 1001 -23.32 34.04 63.47
CA LEU A 1001 -22.00 34.32 62.92
C LEU A 1001 -21.19 35.43 63.62
N PRO A 1002 -21.78 36.58 64.04
CA PRO A 1002 -20.99 37.74 64.47
C PRO A 1002 -20.12 37.47 65.70
N ALA A 1003 -20.63 36.71 66.68
CA ALA A 1003 -19.89 36.35 67.88
C ALA A 1003 -18.76 35.34 67.60
N ALA A 1004 -19.01 34.33 66.75
CA ALA A 1004 -18.06 33.26 66.47
C ALA A 1004 -16.80 33.75 65.74
N LEU A 1005 -16.97 34.63 64.73
CA LEU A 1005 -15.85 35.20 63.96
C LEU A 1005 -14.88 35.99 64.85
N GLY A 1006 -15.39 36.77 65.80
CA GLY A 1006 -14.59 37.65 66.67
C GLY A 1006 -13.61 36.90 67.59
N PHE A 1007 -13.91 35.65 67.96
CA PHE A 1007 -13.04 34.84 68.82
C PHE A 1007 -12.23 33.80 68.04
N ALA A 1008 -12.79 33.22 66.96
CA ALA A 1008 -12.11 32.16 66.19
C ALA A 1008 -10.94 32.67 65.33
N LEU A 1009 -11.00 33.93 64.87
CA LEU A 1009 -9.98 34.56 64.02
C LEU A 1009 -9.14 35.63 64.76
N ALA A 1010 -9.16 35.63 66.10
CA ALA A 1010 -8.41 36.58 66.92
C ALA A 1010 -6.88 36.38 66.84
N ASP A 1011 -6.43 35.15 66.62
CA ASP A 1011 -5.02 34.85 66.35
C ASP A 1011 -4.65 35.23 64.91
N ARG A 1012 -3.70 36.17 64.79
CA ARG A 1012 -3.24 36.70 63.49
C ARG A 1012 -2.51 35.68 62.63
N MET A 1013 -1.84 34.69 63.23
CA MET A 1013 -1.17 33.62 62.47
C MET A 1013 -2.20 32.62 61.95
N VAL A 1014 -3.16 32.21 62.78
CA VAL A 1014 -4.27 31.34 62.36
C VAL A 1014 -5.12 32.00 61.29
N LYS A 1015 -5.45 33.30 61.42
CA LYS A 1015 -6.15 34.03 60.36
C LYS A 1015 -5.30 34.10 59.08
N ALA A 1016 -4.02 34.47 59.15
CA ALA A 1016 -3.17 34.55 57.96
C ALA A 1016 -2.99 33.19 57.25
N GLU A 1017 -3.03 32.07 57.97
CA GLU A 1017 -3.04 30.72 57.42
C GLU A 1017 -4.36 30.41 56.70
N ILE A 1018 -5.50 30.68 57.33
CA ILE A 1018 -6.84 30.51 56.74
C ILE A 1018 -7.01 31.40 55.49
N ASP A 1019 -6.55 32.66 55.54
CA ASP A 1019 -6.55 33.58 54.41
C ASP A 1019 -5.69 33.04 53.24
N SER A 1020 -4.52 32.48 53.55
CA SER A 1020 -3.62 31.86 52.55
C SER A 1020 -4.22 30.60 51.92
N PHE A 1021 -4.91 29.77 52.70
CA PHE A 1021 -5.66 28.61 52.22
C PHE A 1021 -6.85 29.04 51.35
N ASN A 1022 -7.68 29.97 51.81
CA ASN A 1022 -8.82 30.51 51.07
C ASN A 1022 -8.40 31.14 49.74
N LYS A 1023 -7.23 31.79 49.70
CA LYS A 1023 -6.59 32.27 48.49
C LYS A 1023 -6.23 31.12 47.54
N ALA A 1024 -5.51 30.08 48.00
CA ALA A 1024 -5.16 28.93 47.16
C ALA A 1024 -6.40 28.22 46.58
N VAL A 1025 -7.45 28.02 47.38
CA VAL A 1025 -8.74 27.46 46.93
C VAL A 1025 -9.40 28.34 45.86
N SER A 1026 -9.42 29.65 46.07
CA SER A 1026 -10.04 30.61 45.15
C SER A 1026 -9.24 30.82 43.87
N GLU A 1027 -7.90 30.75 43.92
CA GLU A 1027 -7.04 30.77 42.74
C GLU A 1027 -7.19 29.48 41.91
N ARG A 1028 -7.29 28.30 42.55
CA ARG A 1028 -7.46 27.00 41.88
C ARG A 1028 -8.82 26.82 41.23
N PHE A 1029 -9.91 27.09 41.96
CA PHE A 1029 -11.28 26.75 41.54
C PHE A 1029 -12.15 27.97 41.18
N GLY A 1030 -11.79 29.17 41.62
CA GLY A 1030 -12.56 30.40 41.44
C GLY A 1030 -13.37 30.80 42.69
N GLU A 1031 -13.44 32.11 42.96
CA GLU A 1031 -13.93 32.73 44.23
C GLU A 1031 -15.38 32.42 44.64
N ARG A 1032 -16.19 31.81 43.78
CA ARG A 1032 -17.61 31.49 44.03
C ARG A 1032 -17.96 30.04 43.75
N ALA A 1033 -16.97 29.19 43.44
CA ALA A 1033 -17.18 27.81 43.01
C ALA A 1033 -17.96 26.96 44.03
N PHE A 1034 -17.76 27.23 45.32
CA PHE A 1034 -18.37 26.47 46.41
C PHE A 1034 -19.58 27.16 47.06
N LEU A 1035 -20.04 28.32 46.55
CA LEU A 1035 -21.10 29.10 47.18
C LEU A 1035 -22.53 28.70 46.77
N GLY A 1036 -22.71 28.07 45.61
CA GLY A 1036 -24.03 27.70 45.11
C GLY A 1036 -24.67 26.53 45.87
N ASN A 1037 -26.00 26.44 45.85
CA ASN A 1037 -26.73 25.32 46.48
C ASN A 1037 -26.36 23.97 45.85
N ALA A 1038 -26.17 23.93 44.53
CA ALA A 1038 -25.70 22.73 43.78
C ALA A 1038 -24.22 22.35 44.02
N ALA A 1039 -23.60 22.86 45.08
CA ALA A 1039 -22.26 22.52 45.55
C ALA A 1039 -22.23 22.31 47.08
N SER A 1040 -23.39 22.05 47.71
CA SER A 1040 -23.50 21.77 49.15
C SER A 1040 -22.83 20.45 49.53
N GLU A 1041 -22.89 19.47 48.64
CA GLU A 1041 -22.31 18.15 48.77
C GLU A 1041 -21.12 17.97 47.81
N ALA A 1042 -20.27 16.98 48.08
CA ALA A 1042 -19.17 16.56 47.21
C ALA A 1042 -19.65 15.63 46.08
N SER A 1043 -20.79 15.98 45.45
CA SER A 1043 -21.52 15.14 44.49
C SER A 1043 -22.07 15.99 43.32
N GLY A 1044 -22.25 15.38 42.15
CA GLY A 1044 -22.85 16.03 40.98
C GLY A 1044 -21.89 16.87 40.10
N PRO A 1045 -22.44 17.63 39.12
CA PRO A 1045 -21.64 18.18 38.01
C PRO A 1045 -20.55 19.18 38.40
N GLY A 1046 -20.74 19.92 39.50
CA GLY A 1046 -19.71 20.82 40.04
C GLY A 1046 -18.50 20.06 40.58
N PHE A 1047 -18.74 18.95 41.27
CA PHE A 1047 -17.69 18.06 41.77
C PHE A 1047 -16.96 17.36 40.61
N GLU A 1048 -17.67 16.81 39.63
CA GLU A 1048 -17.05 16.16 38.45
C GLU A 1048 -16.13 17.11 37.69
N LYS A 1049 -16.53 18.37 37.51
CA LYS A 1049 -15.71 19.40 36.86
C LYS A 1049 -14.48 19.78 37.70
N ALA A 1050 -14.59 19.79 39.03
CA ALA A 1050 -13.47 20.05 39.92
C ALA A 1050 -12.49 18.87 40.03
N ALA A 1051 -12.99 17.64 39.92
CA ALA A 1051 -12.22 16.39 39.98
C ALA A 1051 -11.63 15.95 38.61
N GLN A 1052 -11.90 16.70 37.53
CA GLN A 1052 -11.49 16.33 36.18
C GLN A 1052 -9.96 16.23 36.06
N GLY A 1053 -9.45 15.05 35.69
CA GLY A 1053 -8.02 14.77 35.56
C GLY A 1053 -7.30 14.40 36.87
N MET A 1054 -7.99 14.31 38.01
CA MET A 1054 -7.40 13.85 39.27
C MET A 1054 -7.32 12.31 39.33
N GLN A 1055 -6.28 11.82 40.01
CA GLN A 1055 -6.16 10.39 40.35
C GLN A 1055 -7.21 9.99 41.41
N PRO A 1056 -7.69 8.73 41.45
CA PRO A 1056 -8.78 8.31 42.34
C PRO A 1056 -8.57 8.64 43.83
N GLY A 1057 -7.35 8.50 44.35
CA GLY A 1057 -7.03 8.87 45.74
C GLY A 1057 -7.06 10.38 46.01
N GLU A 1058 -6.57 11.21 45.07
CA GLU A 1058 -6.67 12.67 45.21
C GLU A 1058 -8.13 13.16 45.03
N ARG A 1059 -8.94 12.46 44.21
CA ARG A 1059 -10.39 12.70 44.11
C ARG A 1059 -11.12 12.39 45.42
N GLN A 1060 -10.70 11.37 46.18
CA GLN A 1060 -11.21 11.13 47.53
C GLN A 1060 -10.78 12.22 48.53
N LYS A 1061 -9.51 12.68 48.48
CA LYS A 1061 -9.07 13.84 49.29
C LYS A 1061 -9.83 15.12 48.95
N LEU A 1062 -10.12 15.37 47.67
CA LEU A 1062 -10.93 16.52 47.23
C LEU A 1062 -12.34 16.48 47.85
N ALA A 1063 -12.97 15.31 47.89
CA ALA A 1063 -14.27 15.12 48.53
C ALA A 1063 -14.21 15.36 50.05
N ALA A 1064 -13.17 14.85 50.73
CA ALA A 1064 -12.97 15.07 52.16
C ALA A 1064 -12.71 16.55 52.52
N ALA A 1065 -11.94 17.27 51.70
CA ALA A 1065 -11.65 18.70 51.88
C ALA A 1065 -12.82 19.63 51.48
N TRP A 1066 -13.83 19.11 50.76
CA TRP A 1066 -14.92 19.90 50.17
C TRP A 1066 -15.67 20.79 51.17
N PRO A 1067 -16.06 20.32 52.39
CA PRO A 1067 -16.79 21.15 53.35
C PRO A 1067 -15.93 22.31 53.87
N VAL A 1068 -14.65 22.07 54.15
CA VAL A 1068 -13.72 23.10 54.68
C VAL A 1068 -13.46 24.19 53.64
N MET A 1069 -13.27 23.81 52.37
CA MET A 1069 -13.15 24.77 51.25
C MET A 1069 -14.44 25.60 51.07
N ARG A 1070 -15.61 24.99 51.26
CA ARG A 1070 -16.91 25.69 51.20
C ARG A 1070 -17.07 26.71 52.32
N THR A 1071 -16.83 26.31 53.58
CA THR A 1071 -16.86 27.23 54.74
C THR A 1071 -15.89 28.40 54.54
N GLY A 1072 -14.69 28.14 54.01
CA GLY A 1072 -13.71 29.17 53.70
C GLY A 1072 -14.20 30.23 52.71
N GLN A 1073 -14.83 29.81 51.60
CA GLN A 1073 -15.44 30.77 50.66
C GLN A 1073 -16.65 31.51 51.25
N GLN A 1074 -17.44 30.89 52.14
CA GLN A 1074 -18.56 31.56 52.81
C GLN A 1074 -18.07 32.72 53.71
N ILE A 1075 -17.05 32.48 54.54
CA ILE A 1075 -16.40 33.52 55.36
C ILE A 1075 -15.89 34.66 54.49
N ALA A 1076 -15.09 34.33 53.46
CA ALA A 1076 -14.51 35.30 52.55
C ALA A 1076 -15.54 36.05 51.68
N ALA A 1077 -16.77 35.54 51.52
CA ALA A 1077 -17.87 36.26 50.88
C ALA A 1077 -18.55 37.24 51.85
N GLN A 1078 -18.69 36.88 53.13
CA GLN A 1078 -19.33 37.70 54.14
C GLN A 1078 -18.46 38.89 54.58
N GLU A 1079 -17.16 38.70 54.76
CA GLU A 1079 -16.22 39.81 55.02
C GLU A 1079 -16.28 40.86 53.90
N ARG A 1080 -16.24 40.42 52.63
CA ARG A 1080 -16.39 41.31 51.47
C ARG A 1080 -17.73 42.05 51.43
N THR A 1081 -18.81 41.40 51.86
CA THR A 1081 -20.14 42.04 51.93
C THR A 1081 -20.20 43.13 53.00
N GLN A 1082 -19.60 42.90 54.18
CA GLN A 1082 -19.47 43.94 55.21
C GLN A 1082 -18.58 45.10 54.77
N GLN A 1083 -17.48 44.83 54.06
CA GLN A 1083 -16.61 45.88 53.54
C GLN A 1083 -17.32 46.73 52.47
N ALA A 1084 -18.01 46.11 51.50
CA ALA A 1084 -18.77 46.84 50.47
C ALA A 1084 -19.89 47.72 51.06
N LEU A 1085 -20.53 47.28 52.16
CA LEU A 1085 -21.50 48.11 52.90
C LEU A 1085 -20.84 49.37 53.47
N ARG A 1086 -19.70 49.22 54.17
CA ARG A 1086 -18.95 50.36 54.74
C ARG A 1086 -18.48 51.34 53.66
N GLU A 1087 -17.99 50.82 52.53
CA GLU A 1087 -17.57 51.65 51.38
C GLU A 1087 -18.75 52.40 50.75
N SER A 1088 -19.93 51.76 50.67
CA SER A 1088 -21.17 52.43 50.22
C SER A 1088 -21.70 53.49 51.20
N GLU A 1089 -21.49 53.33 52.51
CA GLU A 1089 -21.85 54.35 53.50
C GLU A 1089 -20.91 55.56 53.42
N ALA A 1090 -19.60 55.34 53.27
CA ALA A 1090 -18.62 56.39 53.04
C ALA A 1090 -18.90 57.21 51.76
N LEU A 1091 -19.28 56.54 50.67
CA LEU A 1091 -19.70 57.18 49.41
C LEU A 1091 -20.98 58.02 49.56
N ARG A 1092 -21.94 57.58 50.39
CA ARG A 1092 -23.15 58.37 50.70
C ARG A 1092 -22.83 59.61 51.57
N GLN A 1093 -21.85 59.52 52.46
CA GLN A 1093 -21.41 60.67 53.27
C GLN A 1093 -20.72 61.73 52.40
N SER A 1094 -19.82 61.33 51.49
CA SER A 1094 -19.13 62.30 50.61
C SER A 1094 -20.07 63.00 49.62
N GLN A 1095 -21.05 62.30 49.05
CA GLN A 1095 -22.04 62.91 48.16
C GLN A 1095 -22.88 63.99 48.87
N ARG A 1096 -23.28 63.79 50.13
CA ARG A 1096 -24.01 64.81 50.91
C ARG A 1096 -23.20 66.09 51.12
N GLN A 1097 -21.88 65.98 51.35
CA GLN A 1097 -21.01 67.16 51.47
C GLN A 1097 -20.89 67.94 50.14
N SER A 1098 -20.97 67.26 48.99
CA SER A 1098 -20.87 67.91 47.68
C SER A 1098 -22.08 68.78 47.30
N GLN A 1099 -23.28 68.47 47.81
CA GLN A 1099 -24.50 69.20 47.45
C GLN A 1099 -24.61 70.54 48.18
N GLY A 1100 -24.24 70.63 49.46
CA GLY A 1100 -24.25 71.89 50.22
C GLY A 1100 -23.25 72.96 49.76
N LEU A 1101 -22.36 72.63 48.81
CA LEU A 1101 -21.51 73.59 48.09
C LEU A 1101 -22.15 74.13 46.79
N LYS A 1102 -23.40 73.74 46.51
CA LYS A 1102 -24.36 74.49 45.70
C LYS A 1102 -25.56 74.97 46.55
N GLN A 1103 -25.31 75.08 47.87
CA GLN A 1103 -26.24 75.37 48.98
C GLN A 1103 -27.56 74.60 48.93
#